data_AF-A0A2I0M7T1-F1
#
_entry.id   AF-A0A2I0M7T1-F1
#
_cell.length_a   1.000
_cell.length_b   1.000
_cell.length_c   1.000
_cell.angle_alpha   90.00
_cell.angle_beta   90.00
_cell.angle_gamma   90.00
#
_symmetry.space_group_name_H-M   'P 1'
#
loop_
_entity.id
_entity.type
_entity.pdbx_description
1 polymer ?
#
loop_
_entity_poly.entity_id
_entity_poly.type
_entity_poly.pdbx_seq_one_letter_code
_entity_poly.pdbx_strand_id
1 'polypeptide(L)'
;MATGKDALLLLLILTVRVTALVATGHNAEQPEVETKYGRVRGYRFKVDAAERSVNVFLGLPFAKPPVGPLRFSEPQPPEPWKGVRDATSYPPMCLQDKEKGNLISYLVTNRKEKVYLQVSEDCLYLNVYTPVATEKQDLPVFVWIHGGGLVCGAGSTYDGSALAAFDNVVVVTIQYRLGIPGYFSTGDKHAPGNWGYLDQVAALQWIQENIRYFGGDPGSVTIVGESAGGVSVSALVLSPLAKGLFHKAISESGTASRLLFTDHPEEAAKRVAAASDCEKPSSAAIVECLREKTEEEIAQIAQNLPTIYAFATADGVFFPKRPVQLLFEKLINPVPYLIGVNNCEFGWVMPTSFKIPASADGLDEDVARQHLQGLLAMNIKGVTSEVVDRVYNEYIGNAANRIQVRDGFLDAVADAWFVFPSIEVMAPRSQIALLCSIAFIVCGAEGQNGAEPEVTIALGRLKGRQTIVKETDRLVNVFLGIPFAKAPVGPLRFSPPEPPEPWNELRDATSYPPICPQDLSLLKIAEKNFKEKHIPFRTSEDCLYLNVYSPAGSNKNKLPVMVWIHGGNFIFGGASRYDGSALAAYENIVVVLIQYRLGLLGFFNTGDEHARGNWGFLDQVAALQWVQENIERFGGDPGSVTLFGASAGSCSVFAHILSPMSKGLFHKAILESGIIIPPDKALHLTTDLKRIASIFKCEMSSSLSLINCLRNQEANNIVFNSTDITFLPLVLDGVFLHKSPEEILAGKEFNAVPFMIGVTNNEFGWNMRSTSRIPGLKEIGDKKSIISTLEFFLPLIDLPPEFLPVIVDEYLGNTDDPAELRDGFLELLGDLGIVIPSIRALNYYRESGAPTYFFEYQHRPISYRDNKPAYVKADHGDEVGFVFGGPFLAGDIQLRSEVTEEEKNLSRTLMKYWANFARNGNPNGEGLVEWPSYNLNEEYLQINLKQKKASKLKEKKVDFWRKVMFEKTNSKRTENKKVNSEL
;
A
#
# COMPACT_ATOMS: atom_id res chain seq x y z
N MET A 1 -57.22 14.70 -18.05
CA MET A 1 -57.62 15.57 -19.19
C MET A 1 -56.69 16.77 -19.23
N ALA A 2 -56.39 17.24 -20.44
CA ALA A 2 -55.30 18.16 -20.85
C ALA A 2 -53.89 17.55 -20.85
N THR A 3 -53.09 17.54 -21.92
CA THR A 3 -53.33 17.46 -23.38
C THR A 3 -51.99 17.06 -23.99
N GLY A 4 -51.96 16.04 -24.84
CA GLY A 4 -50.78 15.43 -25.46
C GLY A 4 -50.01 16.30 -26.47
N LYS A 5 -49.74 17.58 -26.15
CA LYS A 5 -48.87 18.45 -26.94
C LYS A 5 -47.51 18.74 -26.27
N ASP A 6 -47.40 18.61 -24.95
CA ASP A 6 -46.13 18.87 -24.25
C ASP A 6 -45.17 17.67 -24.26
N ALA A 7 -45.68 16.46 -24.51
CA ALA A 7 -44.86 15.25 -24.65
C ALA A 7 -44.11 15.19 -25.99
N LEU A 8 -44.65 15.81 -27.06
CA LEU A 8 -44.03 15.78 -28.39
C LEU A 8 -42.88 16.80 -28.51
N LEU A 9 -42.95 17.92 -27.80
CA LEU A 9 -41.87 18.91 -27.77
C LEU A 9 -40.67 18.43 -26.94
N LEU A 10 -40.93 17.70 -25.85
CA LEU A 10 -39.89 17.00 -25.07
C LEU A 10 -39.27 15.84 -25.86
N LEU A 11 -40.03 15.09 -26.66
CA LEU A 11 -39.46 14.06 -27.54
C LEU A 11 -38.68 14.65 -28.72
N LEU A 12 -39.06 15.81 -29.28
CA LEU A 12 -38.28 16.49 -30.33
C LEU A 12 -37.01 17.16 -29.78
N ILE A 13 -37.03 17.68 -28.56
CA ILE A 13 -35.83 18.23 -27.89
C ILE A 13 -34.89 17.10 -27.42
N LEU A 14 -35.41 15.91 -27.09
CA LEU A 14 -34.58 14.72 -26.85
C LEU A 14 -34.08 14.06 -28.14
N THR A 15 -34.84 14.04 -29.24
CA THR A 15 -34.38 13.42 -30.51
C THR A 15 -33.43 14.31 -31.32
N VAL A 16 -33.41 15.63 -31.12
CA VAL A 16 -32.36 16.53 -31.65
C VAL A 16 -31.11 16.57 -30.75
N ARG A 17 -31.15 15.97 -29.55
CA ARG A 17 -29.97 15.78 -28.69
C ARG A 17 -29.45 14.33 -28.59
N VAL A 18 -30.07 13.39 -29.30
CA VAL A 18 -29.62 11.98 -29.37
C VAL A 18 -28.98 11.61 -30.72
N THR A 19 -28.83 12.57 -31.64
CA THR A 19 -28.00 12.43 -32.87
C THR A 19 -26.74 13.30 -32.89
N ALA A 20 -26.37 13.93 -31.78
CA ALA A 20 -25.16 14.74 -31.68
C ALA A 20 -24.44 14.63 -30.32
N LEU A 21 -24.36 13.42 -29.77
CA LEU A 21 -23.34 13.04 -28.77
C LEU A 21 -22.30 12.10 -29.40
N VAL A 22 -21.83 12.46 -30.60
CA VAL A 22 -20.47 12.17 -31.04
C VAL A 22 -19.61 13.36 -30.56
N ALA A 23 -19.39 13.43 -29.26
CA ALA A 23 -18.45 14.40 -28.66
C ALA A 23 -17.08 13.70 -28.63
N THR A 24 -16.02 14.11 -29.31
CA THR A 24 -15.75 15.39 -29.99
C THR A 24 -14.91 15.13 -31.24
N GLY A 25 -15.53 15.23 -32.42
CA GLY A 25 -14.79 15.46 -33.64
C GLY A 25 -14.19 16.87 -33.61
N HIS A 26 -13.01 17.03 -32.99
CA HIS A 26 -12.07 18.02 -33.51
C HIS A 26 -11.97 17.79 -35.02
N ASN A 27 -11.75 18.84 -35.82
CA ASN A 27 -11.26 18.70 -37.20
C ASN A 27 -9.91 17.95 -37.15
N ALA A 28 -9.94 16.65 -36.91
CA ALA A 28 -8.78 15.82 -36.76
C ALA A 28 -8.24 15.66 -38.16
N GLU A 29 -7.08 16.26 -38.41
CA GLU A 29 -6.31 15.94 -39.60
C GLU A 29 -6.27 14.41 -39.76
N GLN A 30 -6.57 13.96 -40.97
CA GLN A 30 -6.66 12.55 -41.34
C GLN A 30 -5.36 12.16 -42.05
N PRO A 31 -4.28 11.80 -41.32
CA PRO A 31 -3.02 11.43 -41.94
C PRO A 31 -3.22 10.19 -42.81
N GLU A 32 -2.70 10.23 -44.04
CA GLU A 32 -2.65 9.09 -44.95
C GLU A 32 -1.22 8.58 -45.10
N VAL A 33 -1.05 7.26 -45.08
CA VAL A 33 0.24 6.58 -45.26
C VAL A 33 0.09 5.52 -46.34
N GLU A 34 1.03 5.47 -47.29
CA GLU A 34 1.11 4.40 -48.29
C GLU A 34 1.95 3.25 -47.71
N THR A 35 1.32 2.08 -47.54
CA THR A 35 2.01 0.84 -47.16
C THR A 35 2.30 0.00 -48.40
N LYS A 36 3.04 -1.11 -48.26
CA LYS A 36 3.25 -2.08 -49.33
C LYS A 36 1.94 -2.66 -49.90
N TYR A 37 0.87 -2.68 -49.10
CA TYR A 37 -0.42 -3.29 -49.44
C TYR A 37 -1.48 -2.27 -49.89
N GLY A 38 -1.24 -0.97 -49.68
CA GLY A 38 -2.12 0.11 -50.09
C GLY A 38 -2.16 1.26 -49.08
N ARG A 39 -2.96 2.28 -49.40
CA ARG A 39 -3.12 3.50 -48.57
C ARG A 39 -4.01 3.26 -47.36
N VAL A 40 -3.63 3.84 -46.24
CA VAL A 40 -4.38 3.82 -44.98
C VAL A 40 -4.57 5.24 -44.46
N ARG A 41 -5.70 5.48 -43.81
CA ARG A 41 -6.03 6.77 -43.20
C ARG A 41 -6.26 6.61 -41.71
N GLY A 42 -5.44 7.30 -40.92
CA GLY A 42 -5.57 7.37 -39.47
C GLY A 42 -6.26 8.65 -39.01
N TYR A 43 -6.11 8.97 -37.73
CA TYR A 43 -6.51 10.24 -37.14
C TYR A 43 -5.39 10.82 -36.29
N ARG A 44 -5.38 12.15 -36.14
CA ARG A 44 -4.47 12.82 -35.22
C ARG A 44 -5.08 12.93 -33.82
N PHE A 45 -4.31 12.53 -32.82
CA PHE A 45 -4.65 12.61 -31.41
C PHE A 45 -3.67 13.52 -30.67
N LYS A 46 -4.15 14.28 -29.69
CA LYS A 46 -3.31 15.13 -28.82
C LYS A 46 -3.34 14.54 -27.42
N VAL A 47 -2.17 14.13 -26.93
CA VAL A 47 -2.00 13.69 -25.54
C VAL A 47 -1.90 14.92 -24.64
N ASP A 48 -2.64 14.92 -23.53
CA ASP A 48 -2.57 15.98 -22.52
C ASP A 48 -1.13 16.14 -22.00
N ALA A 49 -0.68 17.39 -21.84
CA ALA A 49 0.68 17.76 -21.43
C ALA A 49 1.83 17.36 -22.37
N ALA A 50 1.59 16.60 -23.45
CA ALA A 50 2.61 16.34 -24.45
C ALA A 50 2.76 17.52 -25.41
N GLU A 51 3.99 17.90 -25.77
CA GLU A 51 4.24 18.98 -26.73
C GLU A 51 3.79 18.61 -28.15
N ARG A 52 3.89 17.33 -28.51
CA ARG A 52 3.59 16.81 -29.85
C ARG A 52 2.21 16.15 -29.91
N SER A 53 1.67 16.06 -31.11
CA SER A 53 0.50 15.23 -31.41
C SER A 53 0.96 13.87 -31.92
N VAL A 54 0.06 12.89 -31.97
CA VAL A 54 0.31 11.53 -32.44
C VAL A 54 -0.61 11.23 -33.61
N ASN A 55 -0.09 10.64 -34.69
CA ASN A 55 -0.90 10.03 -35.72
C ASN A 55 -1.19 8.58 -35.31
N VAL A 56 -2.47 8.23 -35.25
CA VAL A 56 -2.96 6.92 -34.79
C VAL A 56 -3.60 6.18 -35.96
N PHE A 57 -3.15 4.95 -36.18
CA PHE A 57 -3.67 4.04 -37.20
C PHE A 57 -4.08 2.73 -36.53
N LEU A 58 -5.37 2.42 -36.55
CA LEU A 58 -5.98 1.27 -35.89
C LEU A 58 -6.41 0.23 -36.93
N GLY A 59 -6.21 -1.06 -36.65
CA GLY A 59 -6.76 -2.15 -37.46
C GLY A 59 -6.08 -2.37 -38.82
N LEU A 60 -4.75 -2.25 -38.87
CA LEU A 60 -3.95 -2.54 -40.07
C LEU A 60 -3.77 -4.05 -40.22
N PRO A 61 -4.20 -4.68 -41.33
CA PRO A 61 -4.03 -6.13 -41.51
C PRO A 61 -2.55 -6.45 -41.73
N PHE A 62 -2.02 -7.41 -40.97
CA PHE A 62 -0.68 -7.94 -41.21
C PHE A 62 -0.70 -9.34 -41.83
N ALA A 63 -1.86 -9.99 -41.88
CA ALA A 63 -2.08 -11.29 -42.52
C ALA A 63 -3.51 -11.42 -43.08
N LYS A 64 -3.76 -12.44 -43.90
CA LYS A 64 -5.12 -12.83 -44.31
C LYS A 64 -5.93 -13.30 -43.11
N PRO A 65 -7.26 -13.13 -43.12
CA PRO A 65 -8.13 -13.71 -42.10
C PRO A 65 -7.90 -15.24 -42.00
N PRO A 66 -7.57 -15.77 -40.81
CA PRO A 66 -7.26 -17.19 -40.60
C PRO A 66 -8.54 -18.06 -40.52
N VAL A 67 -9.49 -17.84 -41.43
CA VAL A 67 -10.82 -18.47 -41.46
C VAL A 67 -10.89 -19.64 -42.44
N GLY A 68 -11.82 -20.57 -42.19
CA GLY A 68 -12.08 -21.70 -43.09
C GLY A 68 -10.83 -22.56 -43.33
N PRO A 69 -10.39 -22.75 -44.60
CA PRO A 69 -9.17 -23.54 -44.89
C PRO A 69 -7.89 -22.99 -44.24
N LEU A 70 -7.86 -21.69 -43.88
CA LEU A 70 -6.72 -21.06 -43.22
C LEU A 70 -6.73 -21.26 -41.70
N ARG A 71 -7.79 -21.84 -41.12
CA ARG A 71 -7.80 -22.25 -39.72
C ARG A 71 -6.79 -23.38 -39.52
N PHE A 72 -5.98 -23.25 -38.45
CA PHE A 72 -4.84 -24.13 -38.17
C PHE A 72 -3.84 -24.20 -39.33
N SER A 73 -3.50 -23.03 -39.87
CA SER A 73 -2.44 -22.87 -40.87
C SER A 73 -1.57 -21.65 -40.56
N GLU A 74 -0.40 -21.60 -41.19
CA GLU A 74 0.50 -20.46 -41.11
C GLU A 74 -0.18 -19.18 -41.64
N PRO A 75 0.06 -18.01 -41.02
CA PRO A 75 -0.48 -16.75 -41.52
C PRO A 75 0.03 -16.48 -42.94
N GLN A 76 -0.87 -16.08 -43.83
CA GLN A 76 -0.52 -15.68 -45.20
C GLN A 76 -0.47 -14.16 -45.33
N PRO A 77 0.38 -13.59 -46.21
CA PRO A 77 0.45 -12.15 -46.44
C PRO A 77 -0.92 -11.57 -46.81
N PRO A 78 -1.26 -10.36 -46.33
CA PRO A 78 -2.55 -9.74 -46.58
C PRO A 78 -2.71 -9.39 -48.07
N GLU A 79 -3.95 -9.39 -48.55
CA GLU A 79 -4.26 -8.99 -49.92
C GLU A 79 -4.10 -7.46 -50.08
N PRO A 80 -3.42 -6.98 -51.14
CA PRO A 80 -3.39 -5.56 -51.46
C PRO A 80 -4.80 -5.02 -51.74
N TRP A 81 -5.11 -3.81 -51.27
CA TRP A 81 -6.40 -3.16 -51.52
C TRP A 81 -6.25 -1.95 -52.43
N LYS A 82 -7.35 -1.60 -53.11
CA LYS A 82 -7.45 -0.38 -53.91
C LYS A 82 -8.16 0.71 -53.12
N GLY A 83 -7.72 1.95 -53.28
CA GLY A 83 -8.27 3.10 -52.55
C GLY A 83 -7.58 3.32 -51.20
N VAL A 84 -8.27 4.03 -50.30
CA VAL A 84 -7.77 4.37 -48.96
C VAL A 84 -8.58 3.57 -47.94
N ARG A 85 -7.91 2.75 -47.13
CA ARG A 85 -8.53 2.00 -46.03
C ARG A 85 -8.66 2.89 -44.80
N ASP A 86 -9.83 2.86 -44.18
CA ASP A 86 -10.07 3.55 -42.91
C ASP A 86 -9.42 2.78 -41.75
N ALA A 87 -8.49 3.43 -41.06
CA ALA A 87 -7.76 2.92 -39.90
C ALA A 87 -8.02 3.80 -38.66
N THR A 88 -9.26 4.24 -38.47
CA THR A 88 -9.66 5.10 -37.33
C THR A 88 -10.41 4.37 -36.22
N SER A 89 -10.65 3.06 -36.35
CA SER A 89 -11.38 2.25 -35.36
C SER A 89 -10.73 0.89 -35.13
N TYR A 90 -10.94 0.32 -33.95
CA TYR A 90 -10.41 -1.00 -33.62
C TYR A 90 -11.17 -2.11 -34.37
N PRO A 91 -10.47 -3.11 -34.94
CA PRO A 91 -11.08 -4.28 -35.52
C PRO A 91 -11.60 -5.23 -34.42
N PRO A 92 -12.32 -6.31 -34.77
CA PRO A 92 -12.54 -7.42 -33.85
C PRO A 92 -11.22 -7.99 -33.31
N MET A 93 -11.25 -8.44 -32.05
CA MET A 93 -10.14 -9.14 -31.41
C MET A 93 -10.18 -10.63 -31.72
N CYS A 94 -9.08 -11.35 -31.50
CA CYS A 94 -9.05 -12.77 -31.77
C CYS A 94 -10.01 -13.57 -30.90
N LEU A 95 -10.61 -14.61 -31.51
CA LEU A 95 -11.61 -15.48 -30.90
C LEU A 95 -11.18 -15.94 -29.50
N GLN A 96 -12.00 -15.58 -28.51
CA GLN A 96 -11.80 -15.85 -27.09
C GLN A 96 -13.14 -15.70 -26.37
N ASP A 97 -13.18 -16.12 -25.09
CA ASP A 97 -14.32 -15.82 -24.22
C ASP A 97 -14.48 -14.30 -24.08
N LYS A 98 -15.62 -13.77 -24.56
CA LYS A 98 -15.90 -12.34 -24.60
C LYS A 98 -16.04 -11.73 -23.21
N GLU A 99 -16.64 -12.45 -22.26
CA GLU A 99 -16.83 -11.93 -20.90
C GLU A 99 -15.50 -11.89 -20.15
N LYS A 100 -14.73 -12.98 -20.21
CA LYS A 100 -13.39 -13.07 -19.62
C LYS A 100 -12.44 -12.06 -20.26
N GLY A 101 -12.47 -11.92 -21.58
CA GLY A 101 -11.67 -10.95 -22.32
C GLY A 101 -11.98 -9.51 -21.90
N ASN A 102 -13.27 -9.15 -21.80
CA ASN A 102 -13.69 -7.82 -21.32
C ASN A 102 -13.27 -7.58 -19.85
N LEU A 103 -13.40 -8.59 -18.99
CA LEU A 103 -12.98 -8.49 -17.58
C LEU A 103 -11.48 -8.22 -17.47
N ILE A 104 -10.65 -9.00 -18.18
CA ILE A 104 -9.19 -8.79 -18.18
C ILE A 104 -8.86 -7.41 -18.76
N SER A 105 -9.44 -7.04 -19.90
CA SER A 105 -9.24 -5.71 -20.50
C SER A 105 -9.58 -4.59 -19.52
N TYR A 106 -10.66 -4.71 -18.76
CA TYR A 106 -11.04 -3.73 -17.73
C TYR A 106 -10.03 -3.63 -16.58
N LEU A 107 -9.41 -4.74 -16.18
CA LEU A 107 -8.46 -4.77 -15.08
C LEU A 107 -7.08 -4.18 -15.44
N VAL A 108 -6.65 -4.31 -16.71
CA VAL A 108 -5.28 -3.95 -17.13
C VAL A 108 -5.18 -2.81 -18.14
N THR A 109 -6.31 -2.22 -18.57
CA THR A 109 -6.27 -1.14 -19.56
C THR A 109 -5.57 0.12 -19.04
N ASN A 110 -4.81 0.78 -19.92
CA ASN A 110 -4.13 2.04 -19.63
C ASN A 110 -4.94 3.28 -20.09
N ARG A 111 -6.24 3.10 -20.41
CA ARG A 111 -7.09 4.15 -20.97
C ARG A 111 -8.32 4.43 -20.09
N LYS A 112 -8.88 5.65 -20.22
CA LYS A 112 -10.10 6.03 -19.49
C LYS A 112 -11.36 5.51 -20.16
N GLU A 113 -11.41 5.46 -21.48
CA GLU A 113 -12.58 5.00 -22.24
C GLU A 113 -12.70 3.48 -22.21
N LYS A 114 -13.91 2.97 -21.94
CA LYS A 114 -14.18 1.54 -22.02
C LYS A 114 -14.30 1.10 -23.48
N VAL A 115 -13.32 0.35 -23.98
CA VAL A 115 -13.40 -0.32 -25.27
C VAL A 115 -13.93 -1.73 -25.05
N TYR A 116 -15.19 -1.96 -25.42
CA TYR A 116 -15.79 -3.29 -25.35
C TYR A 116 -15.23 -4.17 -26.47
N LEU A 117 -14.71 -5.34 -26.10
CA LEU A 117 -14.13 -6.27 -27.07
C LEU A 117 -15.22 -6.88 -27.95
N GLN A 118 -15.09 -6.70 -29.26
CA GLN A 118 -15.71 -7.59 -30.24
C GLN A 118 -14.71 -8.69 -30.56
N VAL A 119 -15.18 -9.90 -30.91
CA VAL A 119 -14.33 -11.04 -31.21
C VAL A 119 -14.69 -11.64 -32.57
N SER A 120 -13.69 -12.13 -33.31
CA SER A 120 -13.83 -12.88 -34.57
C SER A 120 -12.55 -13.69 -34.83
N GLU A 121 -12.60 -14.67 -35.71
CA GLU A 121 -11.38 -15.28 -36.28
C GLU A 121 -10.67 -14.34 -37.26
N ASP A 122 -11.39 -13.43 -37.92
CA ASP A 122 -10.77 -12.33 -38.67
C ASP A 122 -10.22 -11.28 -37.70
N CYS A 123 -8.99 -11.51 -37.23
CA CYS A 123 -8.42 -10.75 -36.11
C CYS A 123 -6.93 -10.39 -36.24
N LEU A 124 -6.26 -10.75 -37.34
CA LEU A 124 -4.81 -10.55 -37.52
C LEU A 124 -4.47 -9.12 -37.95
N TYR A 125 -4.64 -8.21 -36.99
CA TYR A 125 -4.46 -6.78 -37.13
C TYR A 125 -3.44 -6.22 -36.14
N LEU A 126 -2.84 -5.08 -36.48
CA LEU A 126 -2.01 -4.29 -35.57
C LEU A 126 -2.43 -2.83 -35.59
N ASN A 127 -2.04 -2.10 -34.54
CA ASN A 127 -2.23 -0.65 -34.44
C ASN A 127 -0.86 0.03 -34.39
N VAL A 128 -0.74 1.21 -35.00
CA VAL A 128 0.49 2.02 -35.01
C VAL A 128 0.19 3.40 -34.44
N TYR A 129 1.00 3.81 -33.46
CA TYR A 129 1.00 5.13 -32.85
C TYR A 129 2.34 5.77 -33.15
N THR A 130 2.35 6.87 -33.90
CA THR A 130 3.59 7.54 -34.31
C THR A 130 3.52 9.02 -34.00
N PRO A 131 4.55 9.63 -33.38
CA PRO A 131 4.56 11.06 -33.12
C PRO A 131 4.51 11.84 -34.44
N VAL A 132 3.81 12.97 -34.43
CA VAL A 132 3.81 13.90 -35.57
C VAL A 132 5.21 14.52 -35.66
N ALA A 133 5.98 14.09 -36.64
CA ALA A 133 7.32 14.59 -36.88
C ALA A 133 7.31 15.90 -37.68
N THR A 134 8.30 16.77 -37.42
CA THR A 134 8.58 17.98 -38.24
C THR A 134 9.50 17.68 -39.43
N GLU A 135 10.18 16.52 -39.44
CA GLU A 135 11.07 16.03 -40.51
C GLU A 135 10.93 14.50 -40.68
N LYS A 136 11.43 13.91 -41.78
CA LYS A 136 11.50 12.44 -41.92
C LYS A 136 12.50 11.89 -40.89
N GLN A 137 12.01 11.07 -39.95
CA GLN A 137 12.82 10.44 -38.90
C GLN A 137 12.69 8.92 -39.00
N ASP A 138 13.79 8.22 -38.71
CA ASP A 138 13.85 6.76 -38.50
C ASP A 138 13.84 6.51 -36.99
N LEU A 139 12.65 6.47 -36.37
CA LEU A 139 12.48 6.39 -34.92
C LEU A 139 12.55 4.95 -34.38
N PRO A 140 13.04 4.72 -33.15
CA PRO A 140 12.93 3.42 -32.51
C PRO A 140 11.48 2.90 -32.51
N VAL A 141 11.31 1.59 -32.72
CA VAL A 141 10.00 0.93 -32.79
C VAL A 141 9.81 0.06 -31.57
N PHE A 142 8.70 0.24 -30.87
CA PHE A 142 8.31 -0.50 -29.68
C PHE A 142 7.09 -1.37 -29.99
N VAL A 143 7.23 -2.69 -29.94
CA VAL A 143 6.20 -3.64 -30.32
C VAL A 143 5.66 -4.34 -29.07
N TRP A 144 4.43 -4.00 -28.69
CA TRP A 144 3.74 -4.55 -27.54
C TRP A 144 2.96 -5.82 -27.89
N ILE A 145 3.26 -6.91 -27.18
CA ILE A 145 2.59 -8.20 -27.24
C ILE A 145 1.82 -8.40 -25.95
N HIS A 146 0.49 -8.46 -26.04
CA HIS A 146 -0.37 -8.51 -24.85
C HIS A 146 -0.31 -9.87 -24.13
N GLY A 147 -0.49 -9.84 -22.79
CA GLY A 147 -0.70 -11.00 -21.93
C GLY A 147 -2.08 -11.63 -22.05
N GLY A 148 -2.45 -12.44 -21.03
CA GLY A 148 -3.74 -13.15 -20.96
C GLY A 148 -3.65 -14.68 -21.14
N GLY A 149 -2.52 -15.29 -20.78
CA GLY A 149 -2.35 -16.75 -20.74
C GLY A 149 -2.43 -17.44 -22.11
N LEU A 150 -2.24 -16.70 -23.21
CA LEU A 150 -2.45 -17.14 -24.60
C LEU A 150 -3.90 -17.56 -24.92
N VAL A 151 -4.87 -17.21 -24.07
CA VAL A 151 -6.30 -17.56 -24.25
C VAL A 151 -7.23 -16.37 -24.29
N CYS A 152 -6.81 -15.24 -23.73
CA CYS A 152 -7.53 -13.98 -23.81
C CYS A 152 -6.54 -12.82 -23.94
N GLY A 153 -7.06 -11.61 -24.16
CA GLY A 153 -6.29 -10.38 -24.31
C GLY A 153 -6.55 -9.68 -25.63
N ALA A 154 -6.09 -8.43 -25.71
CA ALA A 154 -6.38 -7.54 -26.83
C ALA A 154 -5.35 -6.42 -26.94
N GLY A 155 -4.92 -6.12 -28.16
CA GLY A 155 -4.12 -4.95 -28.50
C GLY A 155 -4.89 -3.65 -28.36
N SER A 156 -6.23 -3.67 -28.46
CA SER A 156 -7.08 -2.48 -28.21
C SER A 156 -7.19 -2.09 -26.72
N THR A 157 -6.77 -2.98 -25.82
CA THR A 157 -6.66 -2.70 -24.38
C THR A 157 -5.58 -1.66 -24.08
N TYR A 158 -4.58 -1.53 -24.96
CA TYR A 158 -3.39 -0.72 -24.76
C TYR A 158 -3.33 0.43 -25.78
N ASP A 159 -3.32 1.66 -25.26
CA ASP A 159 -3.12 2.87 -26.05
C ASP A 159 -1.64 3.29 -26.03
N GLY A 160 -1.00 3.32 -27.20
CA GLY A 160 0.40 3.68 -27.36
C GLY A 160 0.67 5.18 -27.46
N SER A 161 -0.37 6.03 -27.43
CA SER A 161 -0.23 7.46 -27.75
C SER A 161 0.66 8.19 -26.75
N ALA A 162 0.57 7.89 -25.46
CA ALA A 162 1.37 8.57 -24.44
C ALA A 162 2.86 8.34 -24.65
N LEU A 163 3.28 7.07 -24.78
CA LEU A 163 4.69 6.71 -24.99
C LEU A 163 5.22 7.29 -26.31
N ALA A 164 4.42 7.26 -27.38
CA ALA A 164 4.79 7.88 -28.65
C ALA A 164 4.97 9.40 -28.54
N ALA A 165 4.10 10.08 -27.79
CA ALA A 165 4.09 11.54 -27.67
C ALA A 165 5.23 12.09 -26.80
N PHE A 166 5.58 11.39 -25.72
CA PHE A 166 6.59 11.85 -24.75
C PHE A 166 8.03 11.49 -25.15
N ASP A 167 8.27 10.31 -25.73
CA ASP A 167 9.64 9.76 -25.87
C ASP A 167 10.10 9.55 -27.33
N ASN A 168 9.37 10.07 -28.31
CA ASN A 168 9.74 10.01 -29.74
C ASN A 168 9.98 8.58 -30.26
N VAL A 169 9.05 7.67 -29.95
CA VAL A 169 9.08 6.26 -30.32
C VAL A 169 7.83 5.92 -31.13
N VAL A 170 7.96 5.04 -32.12
CA VAL A 170 6.79 4.45 -32.80
C VAL A 170 6.32 3.24 -32.01
N VAL A 171 5.08 3.26 -31.53
CA VAL A 171 4.51 2.14 -30.76
C VAL A 171 3.59 1.32 -31.65
N VAL A 172 3.75 0.00 -31.62
CA VAL A 172 2.95 -0.96 -32.36
C VAL A 172 2.33 -1.95 -31.38
N THR A 173 1.00 -2.09 -31.36
CA THR A 173 0.32 -3.14 -30.59
C THR A 173 -0.20 -4.20 -31.56
N ILE A 174 0.08 -5.47 -31.31
CA ILE A 174 -0.30 -6.56 -32.22
C ILE A 174 -1.37 -7.48 -31.64
N GLN A 175 -2.17 -8.07 -32.53
CA GLN A 175 -3.04 -9.20 -32.25
C GLN A 175 -2.39 -10.50 -32.68
N TYR A 176 -2.78 -11.62 -32.07
CA TYR A 176 -2.38 -12.96 -32.48
C TYR A 176 -3.47 -13.97 -32.08
N ARG A 177 -3.56 -15.10 -32.78
CA ARG A 177 -4.56 -16.14 -32.45
C ARG A 177 -4.33 -16.69 -31.04
N LEU A 178 -5.43 -16.91 -30.32
CA LEU A 178 -5.46 -17.37 -28.93
C LEU A 178 -6.11 -18.76 -28.83
N GLY A 179 -5.92 -19.44 -27.70
CA GLY A 179 -6.61 -20.69 -27.36
C GLY A 179 -6.47 -21.78 -28.42
N ILE A 180 -7.58 -22.47 -28.73
CA ILE A 180 -7.64 -23.52 -29.76
C ILE A 180 -7.17 -22.97 -31.13
N PRO A 181 -7.73 -21.86 -31.67
CA PRO A 181 -7.26 -21.29 -32.94
C PRO A 181 -5.76 -21.00 -33.01
N GLY A 182 -5.15 -20.60 -31.90
CA GLY A 182 -3.74 -20.22 -31.83
C GLY A 182 -2.77 -21.37 -31.57
N TYR A 183 -3.19 -22.41 -30.86
CA TYR A 183 -2.25 -23.38 -30.28
C TYR A 183 -2.66 -24.84 -30.49
N PHE A 184 -3.73 -25.11 -31.25
CA PHE A 184 -4.12 -26.48 -31.57
C PHE A 184 -3.02 -27.22 -32.37
N SER A 185 -2.59 -28.37 -31.86
CA SER A 185 -1.57 -29.20 -32.47
C SER A 185 -1.91 -30.69 -32.36
N THR A 186 -1.76 -31.43 -33.45
CA THR A 186 -1.85 -32.91 -33.47
C THR A 186 -0.50 -33.58 -33.24
N GLY A 187 0.59 -32.82 -33.08
CA GLY A 187 1.95 -33.35 -32.93
C GLY A 187 2.55 -33.93 -34.22
N ASP A 188 1.87 -33.75 -35.35
CA ASP A 188 2.30 -34.23 -36.67
C ASP A 188 2.09 -33.16 -37.74
N LYS A 189 2.38 -33.53 -39.00
CA LYS A 189 2.31 -32.62 -40.16
C LYS A 189 0.91 -32.05 -40.45
N HIS A 190 -0.15 -32.58 -39.86
CA HIS A 190 -1.52 -32.16 -40.18
C HIS A 190 -1.95 -30.91 -39.41
N ALA A 191 -1.45 -30.75 -38.17
CA ALA A 191 -1.48 -29.51 -37.43
C ALA A 191 -0.25 -29.44 -36.50
N PRO A 192 0.90 -28.93 -36.98
CA PRO A 192 2.11 -28.81 -36.17
C PRO A 192 1.93 -27.92 -34.92
N GLY A 193 1.10 -26.88 -34.99
CA GLY A 193 0.77 -25.99 -33.86
C GLY A 193 1.45 -24.62 -33.93
N ASN A 194 1.50 -23.93 -32.79
CA ASN A 194 2.16 -22.62 -32.62
C ASN A 194 1.68 -21.50 -33.57
N TRP A 195 0.45 -21.58 -34.05
CA TRP A 195 -0.14 -20.62 -34.99
C TRP A 195 -0.10 -19.18 -34.48
N GLY A 196 -0.40 -18.97 -33.19
CA GLY A 196 -0.33 -17.66 -32.54
C GLY A 196 1.09 -17.07 -32.55
N TYR A 197 2.13 -17.89 -32.40
CA TYR A 197 3.51 -17.41 -32.51
C TYR A 197 3.91 -17.10 -33.96
N LEU A 198 3.44 -17.89 -34.91
CA LEU A 198 3.63 -17.59 -36.32
C LEU A 198 2.93 -16.28 -36.72
N ASP A 199 1.79 -15.96 -36.13
CA ASP A 199 1.13 -14.66 -36.31
C ASP A 199 2.02 -13.51 -35.81
N GLN A 200 2.68 -13.67 -34.66
CA GLN A 200 3.61 -12.68 -34.13
C GLN A 200 4.84 -12.51 -35.05
N VAL A 201 5.37 -13.59 -35.62
CA VAL A 201 6.44 -13.53 -36.62
C VAL A 201 5.97 -12.77 -37.87
N ALA A 202 4.76 -13.04 -38.37
CA ALA A 202 4.18 -12.34 -39.51
C ALA A 202 3.96 -10.85 -39.22
N ALA A 203 3.53 -10.48 -38.01
CA ALA A 203 3.42 -9.09 -37.59
C ALA A 203 4.79 -8.39 -37.58
N LEU A 204 5.84 -9.06 -37.10
CA LEU A 204 7.21 -8.51 -37.14
C LEU A 204 7.76 -8.39 -38.56
N GLN A 205 7.45 -9.34 -39.45
CA GLN A 205 7.78 -9.22 -40.88
C GLN A 205 7.07 -8.03 -41.52
N TRP A 206 5.78 -7.84 -41.21
CA TRP A 206 5.04 -6.67 -41.66
C TRP A 206 5.68 -5.36 -41.17
N ILE A 207 6.12 -5.31 -39.92
CA ILE A 207 6.82 -4.16 -39.33
C ILE A 207 8.12 -3.88 -40.10
N GLN A 208 8.94 -4.90 -40.35
CA GLN A 208 10.18 -4.77 -41.14
C GLN A 208 9.93 -4.17 -42.54
N GLU A 209 8.82 -4.56 -43.18
CA GLU A 209 8.46 -4.10 -44.52
C GLU A 209 7.83 -2.70 -44.56
N ASN A 210 7.09 -2.30 -43.52
CA ASN A 210 6.18 -1.15 -43.58
C ASN A 210 6.45 -0.03 -42.57
N ILE A 211 7.12 -0.28 -41.45
CA ILE A 211 7.16 0.69 -40.34
C ILE A 211 7.86 2.00 -40.70
N ARG A 212 8.78 1.96 -41.68
CA ARG A 212 9.42 3.15 -42.26
C ARG A 212 8.43 4.17 -42.82
N TYR A 213 7.29 3.72 -43.36
CA TYR A 213 6.26 4.61 -43.89
C TYR A 213 5.52 5.36 -42.78
N PHE A 214 5.61 4.88 -41.54
CA PHE A 214 5.08 5.51 -40.34
C PHE A 214 6.16 6.28 -39.55
N GLY A 215 7.39 6.40 -40.09
CA GLY A 215 8.51 7.09 -39.43
C GLY A 215 9.30 6.22 -38.44
N GLY A 216 9.14 4.89 -38.47
CA GLY A 216 9.90 3.97 -37.62
C GLY A 216 11.10 3.35 -38.34
N ASP A 217 12.16 3.07 -37.58
CA ASP A 217 13.36 2.39 -38.02
C ASP A 217 13.20 0.85 -37.93
N PRO A 218 13.12 0.13 -39.07
CA PRO A 218 13.09 -1.34 -39.05
C PRO A 218 14.39 -1.95 -38.45
N GLY A 219 15.50 -1.22 -38.43
CA GLY A 219 16.77 -1.60 -37.79
C GLY A 219 16.82 -1.40 -36.28
N SER A 220 15.77 -0.86 -35.65
CA SER A 220 15.72 -0.58 -34.21
C SER A 220 14.36 -0.95 -33.60
N VAL A 221 14.02 -2.24 -33.70
CA VAL A 221 12.78 -2.81 -33.18
C VAL A 221 13.00 -3.45 -31.81
N THR A 222 12.19 -3.06 -30.82
CA THR A 222 12.16 -3.64 -29.47
C THR A 222 10.84 -4.37 -29.28
N ILE A 223 10.87 -5.67 -29.00
CA ILE A 223 9.67 -6.45 -28.65
C ILE A 223 9.50 -6.46 -27.13
N VAL A 224 8.27 -6.22 -26.67
CA VAL A 224 7.93 -6.11 -25.26
C VAL A 224 6.63 -6.85 -24.99
N GLY A 225 6.53 -7.54 -23.86
CA GLY A 225 5.28 -8.16 -23.46
C GLY A 225 5.20 -8.49 -21.98
N GLU A 226 3.96 -8.53 -21.50
CA GLU A 226 3.59 -8.81 -20.11
C GLU A 226 2.94 -10.21 -20.00
N SER A 227 3.26 -10.95 -18.93
CA SER A 227 2.72 -12.29 -18.66
C SER A 227 2.94 -13.24 -19.85
N ALA A 228 1.87 -13.76 -20.46
CA ALA A 228 1.94 -14.55 -21.69
C ALA A 228 2.54 -13.81 -22.90
N GLY A 229 2.48 -12.48 -22.91
CA GLY A 229 3.22 -11.62 -23.83
C GLY A 229 4.72 -11.63 -23.55
N GLY A 230 5.12 -11.68 -22.27
CA GLY A 230 6.51 -11.87 -21.86
C GLY A 230 7.05 -13.25 -22.25
N VAL A 231 6.21 -14.30 -22.09
CA VAL A 231 6.46 -15.65 -22.61
C VAL A 231 6.65 -15.61 -24.14
N SER A 232 5.82 -14.84 -24.84
CA SER A 232 5.90 -14.65 -26.29
C SER A 232 7.20 -13.97 -26.73
N VAL A 233 7.64 -12.92 -26.03
CA VAL A 233 8.95 -12.28 -26.27
C VAL A 233 10.08 -13.30 -26.10
N SER A 234 10.05 -14.07 -25.02
CA SER A 234 11.03 -15.12 -24.77
C SER A 234 11.00 -16.21 -25.86
N ALA A 235 9.82 -16.60 -26.34
CA ALA A 235 9.65 -17.56 -27.42
C ALA A 235 10.25 -17.06 -28.75
N LEU A 236 10.05 -15.78 -29.09
CA LEU A 236 10.64 -15.14 -30.27
C LEU A 236 12.18 -15.04 -30.16
N VAL A 237 12.72 -14.81 -28.97
CA VAL A 237 14.17 -14.91 -28.71
C VAL A 237 14.71 -16.30 -29.00
N LEU A 238 13.92 -17.35 -28.79
CA LEU A 238 14.33 -18.74 -29.02
C LEU A 238 14.06 -19.26 -30.44
N SER A 239 13.16 -18.60 -31.20
CA SER A 239 12.76 -19.09 -32.52
C SER A 239 13.72 -18.64 -33.63
N PRO A 240 14.22 -19.55 -34.48
CA PRO A 240 15.03 -19.15 -35.63
C PRO A 240 14.24 -18.32 -36.66
N LEU A 241 12.91 -18.44 -36.69
CA LEU A 241 12.06 -17.68 -37.61
C LEU A 241 12.03 -16.18 -37.31
N ALA A 242 12.28 -15.79 -36.07
CA ALA A 242 12.27 -14.39 -35.66
C ALA A 242 13.64 -13.70 -35.83
N LYS A 243 14.65 -14.43 -36.33
CA LYS A 243 16.01 -13.93 -36.47
C LYS A 243 16.07 -12.70 -37.38
N GLY A 244 16.59 -11.60 -36.85
CA GLY A 244 16.74 -10.35 -37.57
C GLY A 244 15.47 -9.51 -37.69
N LEU A 245 14.35 -9.95 -37.09
CA LEU A 245 13.10 -9.18 -37.11
C LEU A 245 12.99 -8.18 -35.94
N PHE A 246 13.79 -8.36 -34.88
CA PHE A 246 13.89 -7.46 -33.74
C PHE A 246 15.33 -7.37 -33.24
N HIS A 247 15.60 -6.33 -32.44
CA HIS A 247 16.95 -5.91 -32.06
C HIS A 247 17.11 -5.77 -30.55
N LYS A 248 16.02 -5.71 -29.79
CA LYS A 248 15.98 -5.67 -28.32
C LYS A 248 14.73 -6.41 -27.83
N ALA A 249 14.78 -6.95 -26.63
CA ALA A 249 13.67 -7.71 -26.04
C ALA A 249 13.41 -7.27 -24.59
N ILE A 250 12.13 -7.25 -24.18
CA ILE A 250 11.69 -6.99 -22.81
C ILE A 250 10.59 -7.98 -22.42
N SER A 251 10.82 -8.78 -21.38
CA SER A 251 9.82 -9.68 -20.82
C SER A 251 9.44 -9.22 -19.41
N GLU A 252 8.17 -8.89 -19.22
CA GLU A 252 7.59 -8.54 -17.94
C GLU A 252 6.76 -9.74 -17.44
N SER A 253 7.15 -10.33 -16.31
CA SER A 253 6.39 -11.39 -15.65
C SER A 253 6.11 -12.63 -16.51
N GLY A 254 7.06 -13.08 -17.34
CA GLY A 254 6.91 -14.34 -18.09
C GLY A 254 8.06 -14.70 -19.04
N THR A 255 8.42 -15.98 -19.10
CA THR A 255 9.41 -16.52 -20.05
C THR A 255 9.02 -17.91 -20.57
N ALA A 256 9.51 -18.28 -21.76
CA ALA A 256 9.12 -19.52 -22.45
C ALA A 256 9.82 -20.78 -21.92
N SER A 257 10.64 -20.69 -20.88
CA SER A 257 11.42 -21.83 -20.40
C SER A 257 10.55 -22.96 -19.84
N ARG A 258 9.39 -22.67 -19.24
CA ARG A 258 8.58 -23.73 -18.59
C ARG A 258 7.06 -23.61 -18.76
N LEU A 259 6.52 -22.40 -18.62
CA LEU A 259 5.08 -22.17 -18.69
C LEU A 259 4.54 -22.29 -20.13
N LEU A 260 3.25 -22.64 -20.24
CA LEU A 260 2.47 -22.61 -21.49
C LEU A 260 3.09 -23.45 -22.62
N PHE A 261 3.69 -24.60 -22.28
CA PHE A 261 4.29 -25.54 -23.21
C PHE A 261 3.83 -26.98 -22.91
N THR A 262 3.64 -27.82 -23.92
CA THR A 262 3.29 -29.24 -23.79
C THR A 262 4.22 -30.13 -24.61
N ASP A 263 4.49 -31.31 -24.06
CA ASP A 263 5.24 -32.37 -24.71
C ASP A 263 4.36 -33.35 -25.49
N HIS A 264 3.06 -33.29 -25.25
CA HIS A 264 2.08 -34.28 -25.67
C HIS A 264 0.89 -33.58 -26.34
N PRO A 265 1.12 -32.80 -27.41
CA PRO A 265 0.05 -32.10 -28.13
C PRO A 265 -1.05 -33.06 -28.63
N GLU A 266 -0.69 -34.29 -29.00
CA GLU A 266 -1.60 -35.33 -29.47
C GLU A 266 -2.70 -35.69 -28.46
N GLU A 267 -2.36 -35.74 -27.16
CA GLU A 267 -3.33 -36.03 -26.10
C GLU A 267 -4.27 -34.86 -25.86
N ALA A 268 -3.76 -33.63 -25.98
CA ALA A 268 -4.57 -32.43 -25.91
C ALA A 268 -5.53 -32.34 -27.12
N ALA A 269 -5.07 -32.69 -28.32
CA ALA A 269 -5.89 -32.72 -29.53
C ALA A 269 -7.03 -33.75 -29.44
N LYS A 270 -6.79 -34.94 -28.87
CA LYS A 270 -7.85 -35.94 -28.65
C LYS A 270 -8.96 -35.41 -27.74
N ARG A 271 -8.62 -34.64 -26.70
CA ARG A 271 -9.63 -34.02 -25.81
C ARG A 271 -10.46 -32.96 -26.53
N VAL A 272 -9.84 -32.13 -27.35
CA VAL A 272 -10.55 -31.17 -28.20
C VAL A 272 -11.48 -31.91 -29.16
N ALA A 273 -10.99 -32.97 -29.80
CA ALA A 273 -11.77 -33.80 -30.73
C ALA A 273 -12.98 -34.46 -30.05
N ALA A 274 -12.81 -35.00 -28.84
CA ALA A 274 -13.89 -35.57 -28.03
C ALA A 274 -14.92 -34.52 -27.61
N ALA A 275 -14.46 -33.31 -27.22
CA ALA A 275 -15.35 -32.22 -26.82
C ALA A 275 -16.10 -31.57 -28.00
N SER A 276 -15.71 -31.87 -29.24
CA SER A 276 -16.24 -31.25 -30.45
C SER A 276 -16.96 -32.21 -31.40
N ASP A 277 -17.17 -33.47 -30.99
CA ASP A 277 -17.66 -34.57 -31.84
C ASP A 277 -16.80 -34.77 -33.12
N CYS A 278 -15.50 -34.48 -33.02
CA CYS A 278 -14.50 -34.65 -34.08
C CYS A 278 -13.54 -35.82 -33.83
N GLU A 279 -13.92 -36.80 -33.02
CA GLU A 279 -13.14 -38.04 -32.88
C GLU A 279 -13.14 -38.80 -34.22
N LYS A 280 -12.03 -38.70 -34.95
CA LYS A 280 -11.83 -39.35 -36.26
C LYS A 280 -10.62 -40.30 -36.21
N PRO A 281 -10.55 -41.29 -37.13
CA PRO A 281 -9.46 -42.27 -37.15
C PRO A 281 -8.06 -41.70 -37.45
N SER A 282 -7.97 -40.50 -38.03
CA SER A 282 -6.70 -39.86 -38.39
C SER A 282 -6.66 -38.39 -37.97
N SER A 283 -5.47 -37.88 -37.64
CA SER A 283 -5.24 -36.47 -37.30
C SER A 283 -5.69 -35.52 -38.41
N ALA A 284 -5.46 -35.88 -39.69
CA ALA A 284 -5.96 -35.14 -40.84
C ALA A 284 -7.49 -34.97 -40.80
N ALA A 285 -8.24 -36.03 -40.49
CA ALA A 285 -9.69 -35.99 -40.43
C ALA A 285 -10.20 -35.21 -39.19
N ILE A 286 -9.46 -35.23 -38.08
CA ILE A 286 -9.75 -34.38 -36.90
C ILE A 286 -9.63 -32.90 -37.30
N VAL A 287 -8.53 -32.51 -37.97
CA VAL A 287 -8.28 -31.13 -38.40
C VAL A 287 -9.36 -30.66 -39.37
N GLU A 288 -9.72 -31.46 -40.38
CA GLU A 288 -10.79 -31.12 -41.32
C GLU A 288 -12.14 -30.95 -40.60
N CYS A 289 -12.49 -31.84 -39.66
CA CYS A 289 -13.71 -31.70 -38.87
C CYS A 289 -13.73 -30.39 -38.05
N LEU A 290 -12.60 -30.01 -37.44
CA LEU A 290 -12.51 -28.76 -36.67
C LEU A 290 -12.51 -27.50 -37.56
N ARG A 291 -12.10 -27.61 -38.83
CA ARG A 291 -12.23 -26.53 -39.83
C ARG A 291 -13.68 -26.28 -40.24
N GLU A 292 -14.52 -27.31 -40.21
CA GLU A 292 -15.94 -27.21 -40.53
C GLU A 292 -16.77 -26.56 -39.40
N LYS A 293 -16.21 -26.45 -38.18
CA LYS A 293 -16.88 -25.82 -37.04
C LYS A 293 -17.05 -24.31 -37.20
N THR A 294 -18.09 -23.74 -36.62
CA THR A 294 -18.26 -22.28 -36.56
C THR A 294 -17.38 -21.64 -35.47
N GLU A 295 -17.23 -20.32 -35.50
CA GLU A 295 -16.49 -19.58 -34.46
C GLU A 295 -17.12 -19.81 -33.08
N GLU A 296 -18.45 -19.83 -33.01
CA GLU A 296 -19.21 -20.07 -31.78
C GLU A 296 -19.00 -21.48 -31.25
N GLU A 297 -18.98 -22.49 -32.12
CA GLU A 297 -18.69 -23.87 -31.73
C GLU A 297 -17.28 -23.98 -31.15
N ILE A 298 -16.28 -23.38 -31.81
CA ILE A 298 -14.88 -23.38 -31.31
C ILE A 298 -14.77 -22.68 -29.96
N ALA A 299 -15.42 -21.53 -29.79
CA ALA A 299 -15.46 -20.81 -28.52
C ALA A 299 -16.13 -21.65 -27.41
N GLN A 300 -17.22 -22.35 -27.73
CA GLN A 300 -17.92 -23.22 -26.79
C GLN A 300 -17.09 -24.44 -26.40
N ILE A 301 -16.39 -25.06 -27.36
CA ILE A 301 -15.48 -26.18 -27.10
C ILE A 301 -14.40 -25.76 -26.10
N ALA A 302 -13.81 -24.57 -26.29
CA ALA A 302 -12.80 -24.04 -25.39
C ALA A 302 -13.32 -23.86 -23.94
N GLN A 303 -14.59 -23.49 -23.77
CA GLN A 303 -15.23 -23.35 -22.45
C GLN A 303 -15.55 -24.70 -21.79
N ASN A 304 -15.82 -25.73 -22.58
CA ASN A 304 -16.20 -27.06 -22.08
C ASN A 304 -15.01 -27.94 -21.69
N LEU A 305 -13.78 -27.54 -22.02
CA LEU A 305 -12.59 -28.29 -21.65
C LEU A 305 -12.29 -28.15 -20.14
N PRO A 306 -11.93 -29.25 -19.44
CA PRO A 306 -11.65 -29.23 -18.02
C PRO A 306 -10.33 -28.51 -17.65
N THR A 307 -9.52 -28.13 -18.63
CA THR A 307 -8.24 -27.44 -18.44
C THR A 307 -8.06 -26.40 -19.54
N ILE A 308 -7.47 -25.25 -19.19
CA ILE A 308 -7.16 -24.16 -20.11
C ILE A 308 -6.29 -24.71 -21.27
N TYR A 309 -6.78 -24.58 -22.51
CA TYR A 309 -6.07 -25.04 -23.71
C TYR A 309 -5.17 -23.92 -24.26
N ALA A 310 -3.89 -23.94 -23.89
CA ALA A 310 -2.97 -22.83 -24.16
C ALA A 310 -1.49 -23.24 -24.21
N PHE A 311 -1.16 -24.31 -24.94
CA PHE A 311 0.18 -24.89 -24.89
C PHE A 311 0.87 -24.82 -26.23
N ALA A 312 2.03 -24.17 -26.25
CA ALA A 312 3.02 -24.29 -27.29
C ALA A 312 3.59 -25.72 -27.34
N THR A 313 4.17 -26.11 -28.47
CA THR A 313 4.82 -27.42 -28.65
C THR A 313 6.11 -27.30 -29.45
N ALA A 314 6.98 -28.31 -29.39
CA ALA A 314 8.12 -28.40 -30.29
C ALA A 314 7.63 -28.93 -31.64
N ASP A 315 7.42 -28.02 -32.60
CA ASP A 315 6.88 -28.31 -33.93
C ASP A 315 7.97 -28.57 -34.99
N GLY A 316 9.24 -28.39 -34.63
CA GLY A 316 10.38 -28.52 -35.56
C GLY A 316 10.62 -27.29 -36.44
N VAL A 317 9.77 -26.26 -36.34
CA VAL A 317 9.78 -25.07 -37.20
C VAL A 317 9.92 -23.80 -36.36
N PHE A 318 8.88 -23.39 -35.64
CA PHE A 318 8.96 -22.25 -34.73
C PHE A 318 9.78 -22.59 -33.48
N PHE A 319 9.50 -23.76 -32.89
CA PHE A 319 10.30 -24.38 -31.85
C PHE A 319 10.95 -25.66 -32.41
N PRO A 320 12.19 -25.57 -32.93
CA PRO A 320 12.92 -26.74 -33.40
C PRO A 320 13.11 -27.80 -32.32
N LYS A 321 13.20 -27.35 -31.08
CA LYS A 321 13.36 -28.14 -29.86
C LYS A 321 12.59 -27.45 -28.73
N ARG A 322 12.53 -28.09 -27.56
CA ARG A 322 11.92 -27.45 -26.39
C ARG A 322 12.69 -26.19 -26.00
N PRO A 323 12.01 -25.14 -25.48
CA PRO A 323 12.64 -23.90 -25.04
C PRO A 323 13.88 -24.09 -24.15
N VAL A 324 13.79 -24.96 -23.13
CA VAL A 324 14.94 -25.26 -22.24
C VAL A 324 16.12 -25.84 -22.98
N GLN A 325 15.89 -26.68 -24.01
CA GLN A 325 16.96 -27.25 -24.82
C GLN A 325 17.60 -26.17 -25.71
N LEU A 326 16.80 -25.28 -26.29
CA LEU A 326 17.30 -24.16 -27.09
C LEU A 326 18.17 -23.22 -26.25
N LEU A 327 17.74 -22.89 -25.02
CA LEU A 327 18.53 -22.13 -24.06
C LEU A 327 19.84 -22.83 -23.72
N PHE A 328 19.79 -24.13 -23.39
CA PHE A 328 20.97 -24.92 -23.02
C PHE A 328 21.99 -25.03 -24.16
N GLU A 329 21.51 -25.25 -25.38
CA GLU A 329 22.35 -25.34 -26.58
C GLU A 329 22.77 -23.96 -27.12
N LYS A 330 22.32 -22.87 -26.49
CA LYS A 330 22.55 -21.47 -26.91
C LYS A 330 22.06 -21.18 -28.33
N LEU A 331 21.01 -21.88 -28.77
CA LEU A 331 20.33 -21.66 -30.04
C LEU A 331 19.28 -20.55 -29.86
N ILE A 332 19.76 -19.32 -29.76
CA ILE A 332 18.94 -18.12 -29.49
C ILE A 332 19.24 -17.00 -30.48
N ASN A 333 18.36 -16.01 -30.57
CA ASN A 333 18.61 -14.71 -31.20
C ASN A 333 19.27 -13.78 -30.16
N PRO A 334 20.60 -13.56 -30.23
CA PRO A 334 21.30 -12.78 -29.20
C PRO A 334 21.01 -11.28 -29.39
N VAL A 335 20.22 -10.72 -28.48
CA VAL A 335 19.92 -9.28 -28.43
C VAL A 335 20.00 -8.78 -26.97
N PRO A 336 20.16 -7.47 -26.73
CA PRO A 336 19.91 -6.90 -25.42
C PRO A 336 18.52 -7.30 -24.91
N TYR A 337 18.47 -7.87 -23.72
CA TYR A 337 17.25 -8.45 -23.15
C TYR A 337 17.08 -7.96 -21.71
N LEU A 338 15.96 -7.28 -21.44
CA LEU A 338 15.50 -6.92 -20.10
C LEU A 338 14.44 -7.94 -19.65
N ILE A 339 14.58 -8.49 -18.45
CA ILE A 339 13.61 -9.42 -17.86
C ILE A 339 13.26 -8.89 -16.46
N GLY A 340 11.97 -8.73 -16.19
CA GLY A 340 11.46 -8.23 -14.92
C GLY A 340 10.35 -9.11 -14.36
N VAL A 341 10.23 -9.13 -13.04
CA VAL A 341 9.15 -9.77 -12.28
C VAL A 341 8.67 -8.82 -11.18
N ASN A 342 7.41 -8.94 -10.80
CA ASN A 342 6.86 -8.27 -9.63
C ASN A 342 7.23 -9.03 -8.35
N ASN A 343 7.25 -8.35 -7.21
CA ASN A 343 7.51 -9.00 -5.92
C ASN A 343 6.33 -9.82 -5.37
N CYS A 344 5.21 -9.91 -6.09
CA CYS A 344 4.01 -10.65 -5.68
C CYS A 344 3.24 -11.21 -6.90
N GLU A 345 3.93 -11.92 -7.80
CA GLU A 345 3.40 -12.40 -9.09
C GLU A 345 2.11 -13.23 -9.00
N PHE A 346 2.00 -14.06 -7.96
CA PHE A 346 0.83 -14.94 -7.75
C PHE A 346 -0.11 -14.42 -6.65
N GLY A 347 -0.12 -13.11 -6.36
CA GLY A 347 -0.82 -12.53 -5.21
C GLY A 347 -2.36 -12.61 -5.22
N TRP A 348 -3.03 -11.83 -6.08
CA TRP A 348 -4.51 -11.70 -6.06
C TRP A 348 -5.20 -12.11 -7.35
N VAL A 349 -4.75 -11.58 -8.49
CA VAL A 349 -5.41 -11.78 -9.80
C VAL A 349 -5.44 -13.27 -10.18
N MET A 350 -4.29 -13.95 -10.04
CA MET A 350 -4.15 -15.35 -10.41
C MET A 350 -4.90 -16.30 -9.46
N PRO A 351 -4.73 -16.25 -8.12
CA PRO A 351 -5.51 -17.09 -7.21
C PRO A 351 -7.02 -16.92 -7.37
N THR A 352 -7.50 -15.69 -7.56
CA THR A 352 -8.91 -15.40 -7.81
C THR A 352 -9.38 -16.06 -9.10
N SER A 353 -8.58 -15.97 -10.17
CA SER A 353 -8.88 -16.59 -11.47
C SER A 353 -8.91 -18.14 -11.39
N PHE A 354 -8.05 -18.74 -10.56
CA PHE A 354 -8.02 -20.18 -10.30
C PHE A 354 -9.02 -20.63 -9.22
N LYS A 355 -9.83 -19.71 -8.67
CA LYS A 355 -10.78 -19.97 -7.57
C LYS A 355 -10.10 -20.60 -6.34
N ILE A 356 -8.84 -20.25 -6.10
CA ILE A 356 -8.10 -20.70 -4.92
C ILE A 356 -8.57 -19.83 -3.74
N PRO A 357 -8.95 -20.42 -2.60
CA PRO A 357 -9.45 -19.68 -1.44
C PRO A 357 -8.33 -18.99 -0.66
N ALA A 358 -7.38 -18.34 -1.35
CA ALA A 358 -6.30 -17.56 -0.76
C ALA A 358 -6.83 -16.19 -0.29
N SER A 359 -7.77 -16.21 0.68
CA SER A 359 -8.41 -15.00 1.22
C SER A 359 -7.52 -14.30 2.24
N ALA A 360 -7.98 -13.15 2.75
CA ALA A 360 -7.33 -12.47 3.86
C ALA A 360 -7.17 -13.35 5.12
N ASP A 361 -8.04 -14.35 5.28
CA ASP A 361 -8.11 -15.24 6.46
C ASP A 361 -7.08 -16.39 6.41
N GLY A 362 -6.32 -16.50 5.32
CA GLY A 362 -5.30 -17.52 5.13
C GLY A 362 -5.77 -18.73 4.32
N LEU A 363 -4.98 -19.80 4.35
CA LEU A 363 -5.20 -21.05 3.64
C LEU A 363 -4.92 -22.23 4.60
N ASP A 364 -5.75 -23.26 4.57
CA ASP A 364 -5.48 -24.48 5.35
C ASP A 364 -4.27 -25.22 4.79
N GLU A 365 -3.49 -25.86 5.66
CA GLU A 365 -2.28 -26.60 5.29
C GLU A 365 -2.54 -27.68 4.23
N ASP A 366 -3.58 -28.49 4.43
CA ASP A 366 -3.98 -29.54 3.49
C ASP A 366 -4.42 -28.96 2.14
N VAL A 367 -5.16 -27.84 2.17
CA VAL A 367 -5.64 -27.14 0.97
C VAL A 367 -4.46 -26.54 0.21
N ALA A 368 -3.52 -25.90 0.92
CA ALA A 368 -2.29 -25.37 0.35
C ALA A 368 -1.46 -26.48 -0.30
N ARG A 369 -1.28 -27.61 0.38
CA ARG A 369 -0.54 -28.77 -0.13
C ARG A 369 -1.20 -29.35 -1.39
N GLN A 370 -2.52 -29.50 -1.38
CA GLN A 370 -3.29 -30.02 -2.52
C GLN A 370 -3.16 -29.10 -3.74
N HIS A 371 -3.35 -27.79 -3.55
CA HIS A 371 -3.21 -26.82 -4.64
C HIS A 371 -1.76 -26.70 -5.11
N LEU A 372 -0.78 -26.76 -4.20
CA LEU A 372 0.64 -26.69 -4.54
C LEU A 372 1.03 -27.88 -5.44
N GLN A 373 0.58 -29.08 -5.09
CA GLN A 373 0.80 -30.27 -5.92
C GLN A 373 0.21 -30.09 -7.32
N GLY A 374 -1.03 -29.63 -7.41
CA GLY A 374 -1.70 -29.39 -8.70
C GLY A 374 -0.98 -28.36 -9.56
N LEU A 375 -0.61 -27.22 -8.99
CA LEU A 375 0.01 -26.10 -9.71
C LEU A 375 1.47 -26.36 -10.08
N LEU A 376 2.24 -27.05 -9.23
CA LEU A 376 3.60 -27.46 -9.59
C LEU A 376 3.59 -28.50 -10.71
N ALA A 377 2.65 -29.44 -10.70
CA ALA A 377 2.51 -30.46 -11.74
C ALA A 377 2.15 -29.86 -13.12
N MET A 378 1.59 -28.64 -13.17
CA MET A 378 1.34 -27.93 -14.44
C MET A 378 2.63 -27.45 -15.11
N ASN A 379 3.70 -27.22 -14.35
CA ASN A 379 4.92 -26.57 -14.84
C ASN A 379 6.17 -27.46 -14.76
N ILE A 380 6.20 -28.40 -13.81
CA ILE A 380 7.33 -29.29 -13.57
C ILE A 380 6.91 -30.72 -13.90
N LYS A 381 7.55 -31.32 -14.91
CA LYS A 381 7.27 -32.69 -15.31
C LYS A 381 7.75 -33.67 -14.24
N GLY A 382 6.87 -34.59 -13.83
CA GLY A 382 7.22 -35.66 -12.90
C GLY A 382 7.36 -35.22 -11.44
N VAL A 383 6.68 -34.14 -11.03
CA VAL A 383 6.57 -33.74 -9.62
C VAL A 383 6.04 -34.90 -8.80
N THR A 384 6.90 -35.45 -7.94
CA THR A 384 6.52 -36.48 -6.96
C THR A 384 6.00 -35.80 -5.70
N SER A 385 5.28 -36.56 -4.86
CA SER A 385 4.92 -36.08 -3.53
C SER A 385 6.16 -35.62 -2.74
N GLU A 386 7.29 -36.32 -2.87
CA GLU A 386 8.54 -35.92 -2.22
C GLU A 386 9.01 -34.51 -2.65
N VAL A 387 8.86 -34.15 -3.93
CA VAL A 387 9.20 -32.81 -4.41
C VAL A 387 8.23 -31.77 -3.86
N VAL A 388 6.94 -32.07 -3.85
CA VAL A 388 5.92 -31.19 -3.24
C VAL A 388 6.24 -30.98 -1.76
N ASP A 389 6.60 -32.04 -1.04
CA ASP A 389 6.91 -32.01 0.39
C ASP A 389 8.14 -31.14 0.67
N ARG A 390 9.17 -31.20 -0.19
CA ARG A 390 10.33 -30.32 -0.08
C ARG A 390 9.98 -28.85 -0.29
N VAL A 391 9.23 -28.54 -1.35
CA VAL A 391 8.78 -27.16 -1.62
C VAL A 391 7.86 -26.67 -0.49
N TYR A 392 6.94 -27.53 -0.05
CA TYR A 392 6.06 -27.23 1.06
C TYR A 392 6.86 -26.96 2.33
N ASN A 393 7.81 -27.80 2.71
CA ASN A 393 8.60 -27.62 3.92
C ASN A 393 9.46 -26.35 3.88
N GLU A 394 10.00 -25.99 2.71
CA GLU A 394 10.80 -24.79 2.51
C GLU A 394 9.98 -23.51 2.67
N TYR A 395 8.84 -23.42 1.95
CA TYR A 395 8.05 -22.19 1.89
C TYR A 395 6.97 -22.10 2.97
N ILE A 396 6.45 -23.25 3.43
CA ILE A 396 5.26 -23.37 4.29
C ILE A 396 5.58 -24.11 5.60
N GLY A 397 6.62 -24.95 5.67
CA GLY A 397 6.84 -25.88 6.79
C GLY A 397 7.05 -25.24 8.16
N ASN A 398 7.40 -23.97 8.22
CA ASN A 398 7.53 -23.19 9.46
C ASN A 398 6.35 -22.21 9.70
N ALA A 399 5.27 -22.34 8.93
CA ALA A 399 4.10 -21.50 9.07
C ALA A 399 3.40 -21.76 10.41
N ALA A 400 3.24 -20.73 11.23
CA ALA A 400 2.58 -20.79 12.53
C ALA A 400 1.05 -20.61 12.43
N ASN A 401 0.54 -20.21 11.26
CA ASN A 401 -0.89 -19.99 11.04
C ASN A 401 -1.26 -20.05 9.55
N ARG A 402 -2.57 -20.14 9.29
CA ARG A 402 -3.15 -20.20 7.93
C ARG A 402 -2.75 -19.03 7.03
N ILE A 403 -2.45 -17.85 7.57
CA ILE A 403 -2.02 -16.70 6.76
C ILE A 403 -0.59 -16.94 6.23
N GLN A 404 0.32 -17.42 7.08
CA GLN A 404 1.66 -17.81 6.64
C GLN A 404 1.64 -19.01 5.70
N VAL A 405 0.70 -19.95 5.89
CA VAL A 405 0.47 -21.04 4.93
C VAL A 405 0.05 -20.48 3.57
N ARG A 406 -0.87 -19.52 3.53
CA ARG A 406 -1.24 -18.81 2.30
C ARG A 406 -0.04 -18.13 1.68
N ASP A 407 0.68 -17.30 2.43
CA ASP A 407 1.78 -16.49 1.90
C ASP A 407 2.90 -17.38 1.35
N GLY A 408 3.32 -18.39 2.12
CA GLY A 408 4.28 -19.39 1.65
C GLY A 408 3.80 -20.16 0.41
N PHE A 409 2.51 -20.50 0.34
CA PHE A 409 1.92 -21.10 -0.85
C PHE A 409 1.95 -20.16 -2.07
N LEU A 410 1.60 -18.89 -1.90
CA LEU A 410 1.61 -17.90 -2.98
C LEU A 410 3.04 -17.65 -3.48
N ASP A 411 4.01 -17.51 -2.57
CA ASP A 411 5.42 -17.34 -2.88
C ASP A 411 5.99 -18.56 -3.61
N ALA A 412 5.70 -19.77 -3.12
CA ALA A 412 6.15 -21.01 -3.75
C ALA A 412 5.68 -21.13 -5.21
N VAL A 413 4.43 -20.76 -5.48
CA VAL A 413 3.87 -20.80 -6.84
C VAL A 413 4.43 -19.65 -7.69
N ALA A 414 4.53 -18.44 -7.13
CA ALA A 414 5.11 -17.27 -7.80
C ALA A 414 6.55 -17.54 -8.25
N ASP A 415 7.37 -18.10 -7.36
CA ASP A 415 8.76 -18.40 -7.65
C ASP A 415 8.90 -19.50 -8.70
N ALA A 416 8.08 -20.56 -8.59
CA ALA A 416 8.07 -21.65 -9.56
C ALA A 416 7.63 -21.20 -10.96
N TRP A 417 6.70 -20.25 -11.06
CA TRP A 417 6.08 -19.85 -12.33
C TRP A 417 6.76 -18.66 -13.00
N PHE A 418 7.32 -17.73 -12.23
CA PHE A 418 7.82 -16.47 -12.78
C PHE A 418 9.29 -16.21 -12.45
N VAL A 419 9.69 -16.34 -11.19
CA VAL A 419 11.06 -15.97 -10.76
C VAL A 419 12.09 -16.96 -11.28
N PHE A 420 11.91 -18.26 -10.99
CA PHE A 420 12.85 -19.30 -11.41
C PHE A 420 12.98 -19.38 -12.95
N PRO A 421 11.88 -19.40 -13.73
CA PRO A 421 11.96 -19.35 -15.19
C PRO A 421 12.74 -18.14 -15.72
N SER A 422 12.57 -16.96 -15.10
CA SER A 422 13.28 -15.73 -15.49
C SER A 422 14.78 -15.82 -15.24
N ILE A 423 15.19 -16.37 -14.09
CA ILE A 423 16.60 -16.62 -13.77
C ILE A 423 17.20 -17.68 -14.70
N GLU A 424 16.45 -18.74 -15.03
CA GLU A 424 16.90 -19.82 -15.94
C GLU A 424 17.19 -19.31 -17.35
N VAL A 425 16.47 -18.28 -17.82
CA VAL A 425 16.77 -17.60 -19.10
C VAL A 425 18.04 -16.75 -19.01
N MET A 426 18.36 -16.17 -17.85
CA MET A 426 19.52 -15.30 -17.66
C MET A 426 20.84 -16.04 -17.39
N ALA A 427 20.81 -17.27 -16.84
CA ALA A 427 22.02 -17.99 -16.42
C ALA A 427 22.08 -19.45 -16.95
N PRO A 428 23.18 -19.90 -17.59
CA PRO A 428 23.34 -21.30 -18.00
C PRO A 428 23.49 -22.24 -16.78
N ARG A 429 22.97 -23.48 -16.88
CA ARG A 429 22.96 -24.49 -15.80
C ARG A 429 24.31 -24.76 -15.11
N SER A 430 25.43 -24.57 -15.79
CA SER A 430 26.77 -24.68 -15.19
C SER A 430 27.07 -23.58 -14.16
N GLN A 431 26.39 -22.43 -14.25
CA GLN A 431 26.39 -21.38 -13.25
C GLN A 431 25.24 -21.55 -12.24
N ILE A 432 24.14 -22.23 -12.54
CA ILE A 432 23.05 -22.46 -11.57
C ILE A 432 23.51 -23.41 -10.44
N ALA A 433 24.25 -24.48 -10.75
CA ALA A 433 24.84 -25.34 -9.73
C ALA A 433 25.93 -24.62 -8.91
N LEU A 434 26.68 -23.72 -9.57
CA LEU A 434 27.66 -22.87 -8.90
C LEU A 434 26.98 -21.79 -8.06
N LEU A 435 25.86 -21.20 -8.49
CA LEU A 435 25.05 -20.22 -7.77
C LEU A 435 24.31 -20.86 -6.58
N CYS A 436 23.86 -22.12 -6.66
CA CYS A 436 23.34 -22.85 -5.50
C CYS A 436 24.45 -23.23 -4.49
N SER A 437 25.69 -23.44 -4.97
CA SER A 437 26.85 -23.74 -4.10
C SER A 437 27.51 -22.47 -3.54
N ILE A 438 27.41 -21.36 -4.27
CA ILE A 438 27.86 -20.01 -3.91
C ILE A 438 26.79 -19.30 -3.06
N ALA A 439 25.50 -19.68 -3.14
CA ALA A 439 24.47 -19.22 -2.19
C ALA A 439 24.73 -19.70 -0.75
N PHE A 440 25.57 -20.72 -0.55
CA PHE A 440 26.05 -21.13 0.77
C PHE A 440 27.41 -20.52 1.17
N ILE A 441 28.11 -19.80 0.28
CA ILE A 441 29.49 -19.31 0.53
C ILE A 441 29.70 -17.82 0.18
N VAL A 442 28.78 -17.19 -0.57
CA VAL A 442 28.81 -15.78 -0.98
C VAL A 442 27.41 -15.17 -0.77
N CYS A 443 26.93 -15.20 0.47
CA CYS A 443 26.07 -14.12 0.98
C CYS A 443 26.97 -12.94 1.40
N GLY A 444 27.74 -12.42 0.44
CA GLY A 444 28.70 -11.35 0.65
C GLY A 444 28.84 -10.49 -0.59
N ALA A 445 28.08 -9.40 -0.62
CA ALA A 445 28.15 -8.23 -1.50
C ALA A 445 27.74 -8.46 -2.98
N GLU A 446 27.05 -7.55 -3.69
CA GLU A 446 26.94 -6.09 -3.57
C GLU A 446 25.51 -5.61 -3.89
N GLY A 447 24.78 -5.15 -2.87
CA GLY A 447 23.76 -4.11 -3.04
C GLY A 447 24.46 -2.76 -2.91
N GLN A 448 24.07 -1.78 -3.73
CA GLN A 448 24.63 -0.42 -3.84
C GLN A 448 25.43 0.04 -2.61
N ASN A 449 26.74 0.28 -2.78
CA ASN A 449 27.68 0.74 -1.75
C ASN A 449 27.17 1.98 -0.97
N GLY A 450 26.38 1.74 0.08
CA GLY A 450 26.28 2.58 1.26
C GLY A 450 27.16 1.98 2.34
N ALA A 451 27.89 2.80 3.10
CA ALA A 451 28.70 2.26 4.19
C ALA A 451 27.80 1.54 5.21
N GLU A 452 28.32 0.48 5.83
CA GLU A 452 27.66 -0.26 6.91
C GLU A 452 28.15 0.30 8.26
N PRO A 453 27.47 1.30 8.86
CA PRO A 453 27.93 1.88 10.11
C PRO A 453 27.81 0.87 11.25
N GLU A 454 28.88 0.72 12.02
CA GLU A 454 28.87 -0.07 13.24
C GLU A 454 28.85 0.84 14.48
N VAL A 455 28.06 0.48 15.50
CA VAL A 455 28.01 1.15 16.80
C VAL A 455 28.10 0.11 17.91
N THR A 456 28.89 0.40 18.94
CA THR A 456 28.97 -0.44 20.15
C THR A 456 28.21 0.25 21.29
N ILE A 457 27.17 -0.40 21.77
CA ILE A 457 26.36 -0.01 22.93
C ILE A 457 26.68 -0.90 24.13
N ALA A 458 26.09 -0.62 25.29
CA ALA A 458 26.31 -1.42 26.51
C ALA A 458 25.94 -2.91 26.32
N LEU A 459 24.91 -3.17 25.52
CA LEU A 459 24.40 -4.52 25.25
C LEU A 459 25.22 -5.31 24.23
N GLY A 460 26.04 -4.65 23.40
CA GLY A 460 26.80 -5.31 22.35
C GLY A 460 27.03 -4.45 21.11
N ARG A 461 27.51 -5.09 20.03
CA ARG A 461 27.79 -4.42 18.75
C ARG A 461 26.58 -4.48 17.82
N LEU A 462 26.34 -3.40 17.10
CA LEU A 462 25.25 -3.23 16.14
C LEU A 462 25.80 -2.88 14.77
N LYS A 463 25.25 -3.50 13.73
CA LYS A 463 25.45 -3.16 12.32
C LYS A 463 24.22 -2.44 11.79
N GLY A 464 24.36 -1.21 11.30
CA GLY A 464 23.31 -0.44 10.64
C GLY A 464 23.52 -0.35 9.13
N ARG A 465 22.72 0.49 8.48
CA ARG A 465 22.84 0.84 7.05
C ARG A 465 22.82 2.35 6.84
N GLN A 466 23.39 2.82 5.73
CA GLN A 466 23.21 4.21 5.30
C GLN A 466 22.05 4.35 4.31
N THR A 467 21.31 5.45 4.42
CA THR A 467 20.25 5.80 3.47
C THR A 467 20.42 7.23 2.95
N ILE A 468 19.88 7.46 1.75
CA ILE A 468 19.80 8.77 1.10
C ILE A 468 18.47 9.46 1.42
N VAL A 469 18.49 10.78 1.42
CA VAL A 469 17.30 11.63 1.56
C VAL A 469 17.23 12.53 0.32
N LYS A 470 16.04 12.71 -0.26
CA LYS A 470 15.86 13.52 -1.47
C LYS A 470 16.21 14.98 -1.20
N GLU A 471 16.76 15.63 -2.22
CA GLU A 471 17.10 17.07 -2.22
C GLU A 471 18.14 17.47 -1.16
N THR A 472 18.94 16.53 -0.65
CA THR A 472 20.09 16.80 0.23
C THR A 472 21.20 15.76 0.03
N ASP A 473 22.45 16.19 0.12
CA ASP A 473 23.62 15.30 0.02
C ASP A 473 23.97 14.61 1.36
N ARG A 474 23.24 14.93 2.44
CA ARG A 474 23.52 14.37 3.77
C ARG A 474 22.92 12.97 3.92
N LEU A 475 23.81 11.99 4.03
CA LEU A 475 23.45 10.61 4.35
C LEU A 475 23.03 10.46 5.82
N VAL A 476 22.25 9.42 6.10
CA VAL A 476 21.78 9.07 7.46
C VAL A 476 22.20 7.64 7.79
N ASN A 477 22.81 7.44 8.95
CA ASN A 477 23.04 6.14 9.57
C ASN A 477 21.74 5.67 10.23
N VAL A 478 21.25 4.50 9.84
CA VAL A 478 19.97 3.93 10.28
C VAL A 478 20.22 2.60 10.98
N PHE A 479 19.67 2.48 12.19
CA PHE A 479 19.68 1.26 12.99
C PHE A 479 18.23 0.91 13.36
N LEU A 480 17.76 -0.23 12.90
CA LEU A 480 16.39 -0.70 13.03
C LEU A 480 16.33 -1.92 13.96
N GLY A 481 15.27 -2.02 14.77
CA GLY A 481 15.02 -3.22 15.58
C GLY A 481 16.02 -3.43 16.72
N ILE A 482 16.44 -2.36 17.39
CA ILE A 482 17.32 -2.46 18.56
C ILE A 482 16.47 -2.80 19.80
N PRO A 483 16.71 -3.94 20.49
CA PRO A 483 15.94 -4.29 21.68
C PRO A 483 16.33 -3.37 22.84
N PHE A 484 15.32 -2.77 23.48
CA PHE A 484 15.52 -1.98 24.69
C PHE A 484 15.01 -2.69 25.96
N ALA A 485 14.27 -3.79 25.79
CA ALA A 485 13.76 -4.64 26.87
C ALA A 485 13.66 -6.10 26.41
N LYS A 486 13.54 -7.04 27.37
CA LYS A 486 13.21 -8.44 27.11
C LYS A 486 11.82 -8.57 26.48
N ALA A 487 11.66 -9.58 25.64
CA ALA A 487 10.36 -9.96 25.09
C ALA A 487 9.34 -10.19 26.22
N PRO A 488 8.21 -9.45 26.28
CA PRO A 488 7.22 -9.54 27.35
C PRO A 488 6.29 -10.74 27.19
N VAL A 489 6.86 -11.93 27.00
CA VAL A 489 6.15 -13.19 26.74
C VAL A 489 6.04 -14.07 27.99
N GLY A 490 5.07 -14.97 28.02
CA GLY A 490 4.88 -15.94 29.10
C GLY A 490 4.72 -15.25 30.48
N PRO A 491 5.61 -15.50 31.46
CA PRO A 491 5.51 -14.88 32.78
C PRO A 491 5.73 -13.37 32.76
N LEU A 492 6.42 -12.83 31.74
CA LEU A 492 6.65 -11.39 31.58
C LEU A 492 5.46 -10.65 30.93
N ARG A 493 4.41 -11.38 30.55
CA ARG A 493 3.15 -10.76 30.14
C ARG A 493 2.47 -10.17 31.38
N PHE A 494 1.96 -8.94 31.24
CA PHE A 494 1.36 -8.14 32.32
C PHE A 494 2.33 -7.88 33.48
N SER A 495 3.60 -7.63 33.17
CA SER A 495 4.61 -7.19 34.13
C SER A 495 5.42 -6.00 33.57
N PRO A 496 6.16 -5.27 34.42
CA PRO A 496 7.10 -4.26 33.95
C PRO A 496 8.12 -4.86 32.95
N PRO A 497 8.62 -4.06 31.99
CA PRO A 497 9.70 -4.50 31.11
C PRO A 497 10.98 -4.78 31.90
N GLU A 498 11.71 -5.81 31.50
CA GLU A 498 13.02 -6.14 32.07
C GLU A 498 14.14 -5.78 31.09
N PRO A 499 15.36 -5.43 31.55
CA PRO A 499 16.49 -5.16 30.67
C PRO A 499 16.84 -6.35 29.77
N PRO A 500 17.17 -6.14 28.49
CA PRO A 500 17.52 -7.21 27.56
C PRO A 500 18.88 -7.84 27.93
N GLU A 501 19.08 -9.10 27.52
CA GLU A 501 20.37 -9.77 27.70
C GLU A 501 21.44 -9.18 26.75
N PRO A 502 22.69 -9.00 27.20
CA PRO A 502 23.77 -8.57 26.33
C PRO A 502 24.13 -9.67 25.32
N TRP A 503 24.69 -9.26 24.18
CA TRP A 503 25.15 -10.14 23.10
C TRP A 503 26.61 -9.86 22.73
N ASN A 504 27.36 -10.92 22.40
CA ASN A 504 28.79 -10.82 22.07
C ASN A 504 29.06 -10.60 20.57
N GLU A 505 28.16 -11.07 19.72
CA GLU A 505 28.33 -11.03 18.26
C GLU A 505 27.89 -9.69 17.66
N LEU A 506 28.22 -9.44 16.39
CA LEU A 506 27.70 -8.27 15.67
C LEU A 506 26.23 -8.51 15.33
N ARG A 507 25.32 -7.80 16.00
CA ARG A 507 23.88 -7.90 15.75
C ARG A 507 23.48 -7.04 14.56
N ASP A 508 22.74 -7.62 13.63
CA ASP A 508 22.18 -6.92 12.49
C ASP A 508 20.98 -6.05 12.92
N ALA A 509 21.09 -4.74 12.70
CA ALA A 509 20.07 -3.73 12.93
C ALA A 509 19.72 -3.00 11.63
N THR A 510 19.60 -3.73 10.52
CA THR A 510 19.24 -3.17 9.20
C THR A 510 17.80 -3.43 8.78
N SER A 511 17.04 -4.20 9.57
CA SER A 511 15.67 -4.64 9.27
C SER A 511 14.67 -4.19 10.34
N TYR A 512 13.45 -3.84 9.90
CA TYR A 512 12.39 -3.42 10.83
C TYR A 512 11.91 -4.57 11.74
N PRO A 513 11.70 -4.30 13.05
CA PRO A 513 11.20 -5.28 13.99
C PRO A 513 9.70 -5.57 13.75
N PRO A 514 9.18 -6.71 14.24
CA PRO A 514 7.74 -6.90 14.38
C PRO A 514 7.12 -5.79 15.23
N ILE A 515 5.94 -5.33 14.84
CA ILE A 515 5.13 -4.42 15.66
C ILE A 515 4.36 -5.23 16.72
N CYS A 516 3.92 -4.58 17.81
CA CYS A 516 3.19 -5.28 18.86
C CYS A 516 1.85 -5.87 18.35
N PRO A 517 1.30 -6.92 18.99
CA PRO A 517 0.08 -7.58 18.52
C PRO A 517 -1.10 -6.61 18.45
N GLN A 518 -1.76 -6.55 17.30
CA GLN A 518 -2.82 -5.60 16.99
C GLN A 518 -3.59 -6.01 15.74
N ASP A 519 -4.72 -5.35 15.48
CA ASP A 519 -5.54 -5.53 14.29
C ASP A 519 -4.94 -4.77 13.09
N LEU A 520 -4.26 -5.49 12.19
CA LEU A 520 -3.63 -4.92 10.99
C LEU A 520 -4.62 -4.25 10.02
N SER A 521 -5.93 -4.53 10.11
CA SER A 521 -6.92 -3.84 9.29
C SER A 521 -7.02 -2.34 9.61
N LEU A 522 -6.78 -1.96 10.87
CA LEU A 522 -6.75 -0.55 11.30
C LEU A 522 -5.55 0.19 10.70
N LEU A 523 -4.40 -0.48 10.59
CA LEU A 523 -3.22 0.09 9.92
C LEU A 523 -3.47 0.28 8.42
N LYS A 524 -4.12 -0.67 7.74
CA LYS A 524 -4.49 -0.51 6.32
C LYS A 524 -5.44 0.67 6.09
N ILE A 525 -6.39 0.90 7.00
CA ILE A 525 -7.26 2.08 6.94
C ILE A 525 -6.43 3.36 7.12
N ALA A 526 -5.50 3.37 8.07
CA ALA A 526 -4.59 4.50 8.29
C ALA A 526 -3.71 4.77 7.05
N GLU A 527 -3.06 3.74 6.49
CA GLU A 527 -2.28 3.82 5.24
C GLU A 527 -3.08 4.48 4.12
N LYS A 528 -4.31 4.00 3.90
CA LYS A 528 -5.20 4.56 2.88
C LYS A 528 -5.54 6.02 3.14
N ASN A 529 -5.85 6.37 4.39
CA ASN A 529 -6.27 7.72 4.75
C ASN A 529 -5.13 8.75 4.64
N PHE A 530 -3.94 8.37 5.10
CA PHE A 530 -2.74 9.20 5.08
C PHE A 530 -1.94 9.11 3.77
N LYS A 531 -2.36 8.26 2.83
CA LYS A 531 -1.65 7.98 1.56
C LYS A 531 -0.20 7.54 1.82
N GLU A 532 -0.02 6.75 2.87
CA GLU A 532 1.28 6.20 3.24
C GLU A 532 1.52 4.88 2.49
N LYS A 533 2.79 4.54 2.29
CA LYS A 533 3.22 3.21 1.85
C LYS A 533 4.27 2.69 2.82
N HIS A 534 4.09 1.46 3.26
CA HIS A 534 4.99 0.77 4.17
C HIS A 534 5.34 -0.60 3.60
N ILE A 535 6.42 -1.18 4.12
CA ILE A 535 6.66 -2.61 4.00
C ILE A 535 5.60 -3.40 4.79
N PRO A 536 5.29 -4.66 4.42
CA PRO A 536 4.33 -5.47 5.16
C PRO A 536 4.67 -5.57 6.65
N PHE A 537 3.71 -5.19 7.50
CA PHE A 537 3.86 -5.29 8.94
C PHE A 537 3.76 -6.74 9.42
N ARG A 538 4.69 -7.14 10.29
CA ARG A 538 4.65 -8.40 11.05
C ARG A 538 4.29 -8.11 12.50
N THR A 539 3.49 -8.95 13.14
CA THR A 539 3.15 -8.81 14.56
C THR A 539 3.85 -9.86 15.42
N SER A 540 4.26 -9.49 16.63
CA SER A 540 4.81 -10.40 17.65
C SER A 540 4.64 -9.78 19.03
N GLU A 541 4.50 -10.60 20.09
CA GLU A 541 4.64 -10.11 21.48
C GLU A 541 6.08 -9.70 21.79
N ASP A 542 7.06 -10.31 21.13
CA ASP A 542 8.42 -9.79 21.11
C ASP A 542 8.46 -8.56 20.18
N CYS A 543 8.14 -7.40 20.75
CA CYS A 543 8.01 -6.13 20.03
C CYS A 543 8.68 -4.94 20.72
N LEU A 544 9.41 -5.12 21.83
CA LEU A 544 10.03 -4.03 22.59
C LEU A 544 11.36 -3.58 21.96
N TYR A 545 11.22 -2.97 20.79
CA TYR A 545 12.29 -2.50 19.92
C TYR A 545 12.18 -1.00 19.65
N LEU A 546 13.31 -0.38 19.32
CA LEU A 546 13.39 1.00 18.82
C LEU A 546 14.26 1.11 17.57
N ASN A 547 14.05 2.17 16.81
CA ASN A 547 14.82 2.53 15.62
C ASN A 547 15.56 3.85 15.86
N VAL A 548 16.80 3.97 15.42
CA VAL A 548 17.64 5.18 15.56
C VAL A 548 18.10 5.67 14.18
N TYR A 549 17.90 6.96 13.93
CA TYR A 549 18.30 7.66 12.71
C TYR A 549 19.24 8.79 13.10
N SER A 550 20.47 8.77 12.60
CA SER A 550 21.50 9.75 12.93
C SER A 550 22.21 10.26 11.67
N PRO A 551 22.41 11.58 11.49
CA PRO A 551 23.10 12.12 10.33
C PRO A 551 24.53 11.57 10.23
N ALA A 552 24.97 11.16 9.05
CA ALA A 552 26.31 10.59 8.86
C ALA A 552 27.41 11.59 9.23
N GLY A 553 28.53 11.10 9.79
CA GLY A 553 29.64 11.94 10.25
C GLY A 553 29.45 12.59 11.63
N SER A 554 28.34 12.30 12.32
CA SER A 554 28.00 12.88 13.62
C SER A 554 28.55 12.13 14.85
N ASN A 555 29.29 11.02 14.68
CA ASN A 555 29.75 10.12 15.75
C ASN A 555 30.62 10.77 16.86
N LYS A 556 30.89 12.09 16.77
CA LYS A 556 31.62 12.89 17.78
C LYS A 556 30.86 14.13 18.25
N ASN A 557 29.68 14.41 17.71
CA ASN A 557 28.88 15.58 18.05
C ASN A 557 27.82 15.17 19.07
N LYS A 558 27.51 16.03 20.05
CA LYS A 558 26.38 15.86 20.98
C LYS A 558 25.14 16.54 20.37
N LEU A 559 24.44 15.84 19.48
CA LEU A 559 23.29 16.40 18.76
C LEU A 559 22.01 16.27 19.60
N PRO A 560 21.06 17.23 19.51
CA PRO A 560 19.74 17.09 20.11
C PRO A 560 19.05 15.79 19.65
N VAL A 561 18.35 15.14 20.57
CA VAL A 561 17.65 13.87 20.34
C VAL A 561 16.14 14.11 20.37
N MET A 562 15.42 13.60 19.38
CA MET A 562 13.96 13.60 19.35
C MET A 562 13.44 12.16 19.42
N VAL A 563 12.68 11.83 20.46
CA VAL A 563 12.11 10.49 20.69
C VAL A 563 10.61 10.50 20.36
N TRP A 564 10.23 9.79 19.30
CA TRP A 564 8.87 9.68 18.82
C TRP A 564 8.11 8.57 19.53
N ILE A 565 6.95 8.91 20.09
CA ILE A 565 5.96 7.96 20.60
C ILE A 565 4.77 7.95 19.66
N HIS A 566 4.51 6.81 19.01
CA HIS A 566 3.44 6.73 18.02
C HIS A 566 2.04 6.73 18.64
N GLY A 567 1.07 7.21 17.87
CA GLY A 567 -0.37 7.15 18.19
C GLY A 567 -1.04 5.84 17.77
N GLY A 568 -2.39 5.87 17.70
CA GLY A 568 -3.24 4.74 17.33
C GLY A 568 -4.16 4.25 18.45
N ASN A 569 -4.70 5.20 19.23
CA ASN A 569 -5.65 4.96 20.32
C ASN A 569 -5.21 3.88 21.33
N PHE A 570 -3.89 3.72 21.52
CA PHE A 570 -3.28 2.68 22.36
C PHE A 570 -3.58 1.23 21.95
N ILE A 571 -4.23 0.98 20.80
CA ILE A 571 -4.62 -0.36 20.33
C ILE A 571 -3.94 -0.78 19.02
N PHE A 572 -3.41 0.17 18.25
CA PHE A 572 -2.67 -0.09 17.01
C PHE A 572 -1.56 0.97 16.83
N GLY A 573 -0.66 0.78 15.86
CA GLY A 573 0.50 1.62 15.58
C GLY A 573 1.83 0.87 15.68
N GLY A 574 2.93 1.56 15.40
CA GLY A 574 4.28 1.01 15.53
C GLY A 574 5.35 2.01 15.12
N ALA A 575 6.58 1.81 15.59
CA ALA A 575 7.74 2.62 15.21
C ALA A 575 8.04 2.50 13.71
N SER A 576 7.90 1.29 13.17
CA SER A 576 8.13 0.95 11.76
C SER A 576 7.12 1.56 10.78
N ARG A 577 6.16 2.38 11.26
CA ARG A 577 5.27 3.19 10.42
C ARG A 577 5.90 4.54 10.05
N TYR A 578 6.98 4.95 10.70
CA TYR A 578 7.61 6.26 10.52
C TYR A 578 9.08 6.09 10.10
N ASP A 579 9.61 7.09 9.40
CA ASP A 579 11.01 7.15 9.00
C ASP A 579 11.59 8.50 9.44
N GLY A 580 12.62 8.45 10.30
CA GLY A 580 13.27 9.64 10.86
C GLY A 580 14.35 10.25 9.96
N SER A 581 14.63 9.69 8.78
CA SER A 581 15.80 10.03 7.97
C SER A 581 15.76 11.47 7.48
N ALA A 582 14.63 11.94 6.96
CA ALA A 582 14.54 13.30 6.43
C ALA A 582 14.72 14.34 7.54
N LEU A 583 14.03 14.17 8.68
CA LEU A 583 14.20 15.05 9.83
C LEU A 583 15.65 15.04 10.36
N ALA A 584 16.28 13.87 10.47
CA ALA A 584 17.68 13.75 10.89
C ALA A 584 18.66 14.44 9.91
N ALA A 585 18.46 14.26 8.60
CA ALA A 585 19.33 14.83 7.57
C ALA A 585 19.20 16.36 7.48
N TYR A 586 17.97 16.87 7.31
CA TYR A 586 17.72 18.30 7.12
C TYR A 586 18.07 19.11 8.36
N GLU A 587 17.76 18.60 9.54
CA GLU A 587 17.89 19.36 10.78
C GLU A 587 19.08 18.96 11.66
N ASN A 588 19.90 18.00 11.23
CA ASN A 588 21.10 17.63 11.98
C ASN A 588 20.80 17.21 13.44
N ILE A 589 19.80 16.35 13.62
CA ILE A 589 19.37 15.84 14.92
C ILE A 589 19.31 14.30 14.89
N VAL A 590 19.37 13.68 16.07
CA VAL A 590 19.15 12.23 16.19
C VAL A 590 17.66 11.98 16.43
N VAL A 591 17.06 11.09 15.66
CA VAL A 591 15.65 10.70 15.81
C VAL A 591 15.58 9.26 16.30
N VAL A 592 14.79 9.02 17.34
CA VAL A 592 14.55 7.68 17.91
C VAL A 592 13.05 7.39 17.83
N LEU A 593 12.67 6.25 17.27
CA LEU A 593 11.27 5.82 17.17
C LEU A 593 11.07 4.59 18.04
N ILE A 594 10.17 4.65 19.03
CA ILE A 594 10.00 3.56 20.00
C ILE A 594 8.67 2.82 19.79
N GLN A 595 8.68 1.52 20.11
CA GLN A 595 7.46 0.72 20.27
C GLN A 595 7.12 0.53 21.75
N TYR A 596 5.85 0.22 22.03
CA TYR A 596 5.37 -0.11 23.36
C TYR A 596 4.16 -1.07 23.24
N ARG A 597 3.89 -1.87 24.28
CA ARG A 597 2.75 -2.80 24.28
C ARG A 597 1.42 -2.07 24.12
N LEU A 598 0.50 -2.67 23.36
CA LEU A 598 -0.80 -2.11 22.97
C LEU A 598 -1.97 -2.93 23.52
N GLY A 599 -3.17 -2.34 23.52
CA GLY A 599 -4.42 -2.97 23.94
C GLY A 599 -4.36 -3.54 25.35
N LEU A 600 -5.03 -4.68 25.59
CA LEU A 600 -4.97 -5.35 26.88
C LEU A 600 -3.55 -5.79 27.26
N LEU A 601 -2.69 -6.13 26.29
CA LEU A 601 -1.30 -6.52 26.57
C LEU A 601 -0.50 -5.35 27.18
N GLY A 602 -0.83 -4.11 26.79
CA GLY A 602 -0.21 -2.89 27.32
C GLY A 602 -0.89 -2.28 28.53
N PHE A 603 -2.18 -2.52 28.75
CA PHE A 603 -2.97 -1.72 29.70
C PHE A 603 -3.93 -2.52 30.60
N PHE A 604 -3.94 -3.85 30.51
CA PHE A 604 -4.73 -4.69 31.42
C PHE A 604 -4.34 -4.46 32.88
N ASN A 605 -5.34 -4.28 33.73
CA ASN A 605 -5.16 -4.08 35.16
C ASN A 605 -6.30 -4.70 35.98
N THR A 606 -5.95 -5.18 37.18
CA THR A 606 -6.85 -5.77 38.18
C THR A 606 -7.22 -4.81 39.32
N GLY A 607 -6.59 -3.64 39.39
CA GLY A 607 -6.76 -2.67 40.48
C GLY A 607 -6.03 -3.04 41.78
N ASP A 608 -5.17 -4.06 41.74
CA ASP A 608 -4.35 -4.52 42.86
C ASP A 608 -2.89 -4.74 42.43
N GLU A 609 -2.04 -5.22 43.34
CA GLU A 609 -0.61 -5.43 43.10
C GLU A 609 -0.29 -6.49 42.06
N HIS A 610 -1.23 -7.39 41.72
CA HIS A 610 -0.96 -8.51 40.83
C HIS A 610 -0.91 -8.10 39.36
N ALA A 611 -1.71 -7.12 38.95
CA ALA A 611 -1.62 -6.46 37.66
C ALA A 611 -2.02 -4.98 37.79
N ARG A 612 -1.05 -4.14 38.16
CA ARG A 612 -1.28 -2.70 38.39
C ARG A 612 -1.66 -1.92 37.13
N GLY A 613 -1.26 -2.38 35.94
CA GLY A 613 -1.53 -1.70 34.66
C GLY A 613 -0.35 -0.86 34.16
N ASN A 614 -0.62 0.04 33.21
CA ASN A 614 0.35 0.98 32.62
C ASN A 614 1.59 0.32 31.97
N TRP A 615 1.52 -0.95 31.56
CA TRP A 615 2.67 -1.69 30.99
C TRP A 615 3.27 -0.99 29.77
N GLY A 616 2.43 -0.45 28.88
CA GLY A 616 2.87 0.33 27.73
C GLY A 616 3.63 1.61 28.13
N PHE A 617 3.22 2.31 29.19
CA PHE A 617 3.97 3.47 29.69
C PHE A 617 5.29 3.08 30.33
N LEU A 618 5.34 1.93 31.03
CA LEU A 618 6.59 1.40 31.58
C LEU A 618 7.56 0.98 30.47
N ASP A 619 7.07 0.45 29.34
CA ASP A 619 7.89 0.20 28.15
C ASP A 619 8.51 1.50 27.62
N GLN A 620 7.74 2.57 27.56
CA GLN A 620 8.23 3.88 27.13
C GLN A 620 9.28 4.43 28.11
N VAL A 621 9.11 4.27 29.43
CA VAL A 621 10.15 4.62 30.42
C VAL A 621 11.43 3.81 30.17
N ALA A 622 11.34 2.50 29.94
CA ALA A 622 12.50 1.66 29.66
C ALA A 622 13.23 2.08 28.37
N ALA A 623 12.48 2.44 27.31
CA ALA A 623 13.09 2.98 26.10
C ALA A 623 13.81 4.32 26.34
N LEU A 624 13.27 5.19 27.21
CA LEU A 624 13.91 6.46 27.56
C LEU A 624 15.17 6.27 28.42
N GLN A 625 15.16 5.29 29.33
CA GLN A 625 16.36 4.88 30.07
C GLN A 625 17.44 4.36 29.09
N TRP A 626 17.04 3.53 28.12
CA TRP A 626 17.95 3.07 27.07
C TRP A 626 18.54 4.25 26.27
N VAL A 627 17.73 5.27 25.92
CA VAL A 627 18.20 6.48 25.23
C VAL A 627 19.24 7.21 26.08
N GLN A 628 18.98 7.43 27.37
CA GLN A 628 19.93 8.08 28.27
C GLN A 628 21.27 7.34 28.35
N GLU A 629 21.25 6.02 28.35
CA GLU A 629 22.46 5.19 28.48
C GLU A 629 23.25 5.05 27.17
N ASN A 630 22.58 5.06 26.01
CA ASN A 630 23.19 4.60 24.76
C ASN A 630 23.26 5.64 23.65
N ILE A 631 22.45 6.70 23.68
CA ILE A 631 22.29 7.58 22.49
C ILE A 631 23.55 8.37 22.13
N GLU A 632 24.45 8.60 23.09
CA GLU A 632 25.75 9.23 22.85
C GLU A 632 26.60 8.42 21.85
N ARG A 633 26.44 7.10 21.81
CA ARG A 633 27.12 6.22 20.84
C ARG A 633 26.65 6.41 19.40
N PHE A 634 25.48 7.03 19.22
CA PHE A 634 24.90 7.38 17.92
C PHE A 634 25.10 8.86 17.57
N GLY A 635 25.86 9.62 18.37
CA GLY A 635 26.04 11.07 18.19
C GLY A 635 24.92 11.93 18.81
N GLY A 636 24.08 11.36 19.68
CA GLY A 636 23.06 12.10 20.40
C GLY A 636 23.55 12.67 21.73
N ASP A 637 22.88 13.71 22.22
CA ASP A 637 23.09 14.27 23.55
C ASP A 637 22.00 13.75 24.51
N PRO A 638 22.34 12.86 25.47
CA PRO A 638 21.37 12.44 26.49
C PRO A 638 20.87 13.62 27.36
N GLY A 639 21.63 14.72 27.44
CA GLY A 639 21.23 15.96 28.12
C GLY A 639 20.29 16.88 27.31
N SER A 640 19.94 16.51 26.07
CA SER A 640 19.03 17.29 25.23
C SER A 640 18.05 16.38 24.46
N VAL A 641 17.27 15.63 25.22
CA VAL A 641 16.21 14.74 24.71
C VAL A 641 14.85 15.45 24.67
N THR A 642 14.17 15.40 23.54
CA THR A 642 12.82 15.94 23.33
C THR A 642 11.85 14.79 23.05
N LEU A 643 10.80 14.67 23.86
CA LEU A 643 9.70 13.75 23.55
C LEU A 643 8.76 14.42 22.56
N PHE A 644 8.33 13.69 21.54
CA PHE A 644 7.25 14.13 20.67
C PHE A 644 6.37 12.96 20.24
N GLY A 645 5.09 13.24 20.01
CA GLY A 645 4.11 12.22 19.69
C GLY A 645 2.81 12.83 19.22
N ALA A 646 2.06 12.07 18.41
CA ALA A 646 0.73 12.47 17.94
C ALA A 646 -0.38 11.57 18.51
N SER A 647 -1.56 12.14 18.76
CA SER A 647 -2.73 11.40 19.24
C SER A 647 -2.46 10.67 20.57
N ALA A 648 -2.70 9.37 20.66
CA ALA A 648 -2.31 8.54 21.82
C ALA A 648 -0.82 8.63 22.18
N GLY A 649 0.05 8.92 21.19
CA GLY A 649 1.46 9.22 21.43
C GLY A 649 1.65 10.55 22.16
N SER A 650 0.90 11.59 21.77
CA SER A 650 0.85 12.87 22.49
C SER A 650 0.31 12.69 23.93
N CYS A 651 -0.73 11.88 24.10
CA CYS A 651 -1.22 11.48 25.42
C CYS A 651 -0.13 10.79 26.26
N SER A 652 0.71 9.96 25.64
CA SER A 652 1.84 9.31 26.30
C SER A 652 2.91 10.32 26.72
N VAL A 653 3.27 11.27 25.85
CA VAL A 653 4.16 12.38 26.20
C VAL A 653 3.62 13.18 27.39
N PHE A 654 2.32 13.46 27.41
CA PHE A 654 1.67 14.10 28.54
C PHE A 654 1.71 13.25 29.82
N ALA A 655 1.53 11.93 29.72
CA ALA A 655 1.63 11.03 30.85
C ALA A 655 3.06 11.02 31.45
N HIS A 656 4.11 11.06 30.61
CA HIS A 656 5.50 11.21 31.06
C HIS A 656 5.79 12.57 31.71
N ILE A 657 5.15 13.64 31.25
CA ILE A 657 5.18 14.95 31.92
C ILE A 657 4.67 14.83 33.36
N LEU A 658 3.59 14.10 33.58
CA LEU A 658 2.99 13.93 34.92
C LEU A 658 3.76 12.93 35.79
N SER A 659 4.40 11.94 35.18
CA SER A 659 5.02 10.83 35.89
C SER A 659 6.37 11.19 36.52
N PRO A 660 6.56 10.95 37.83
CA PRO A 660 7.86 11.13 38.47
C PRO A 660 8.91 10.11 37.99
N MET A 661 8.51 8.95 37.45
CA MET A 661 9.44 7.96 36.88
C MET A 661 10.19 8.49 35.66
N SER A 662 9.64 9.52 35.00
CA SER A 662 10.22 10.09 33.78
C SER A 662 11.14 11.28 34.06
N LYS A 663 11.28 11.67 35.34
CA LYS A 663 12.06 12.83 35.76
C LYS A 663 13.52 12.68 35.37
N GLY A 664 14.01 13.64 34.58
CA GLY A 664 15.40 13.67 34.09
C GLY A 664 15.66 12.81 32.86
N LEU A 665 14.68 12.06 32.35
CA LEU A 665 14.86 11.25 31.13
C LEU A 665 14.64 12.06 29.84
N PHE A 666 13.97 13.20 29.93
CA PHE A 666 13.72 14.13 28.83
C PHE A 666 13.75 15.58 29.33
N HIS A 667 13.90 16.50 28.37
CA HIS A 667 14.24 17.89 28.63
C HIS A 667 13.29 18.86 27.94
N LYS A 668 12.47 18.39 26.99
CA LYS A 668 11.49 19.16 26.21
C LYS A 668 10.38 18.23 25.73
N ALA A 669 9.19 18.76 25.48
CA ALA A 669 8.05 17.96 25.03
C ALA A 669 7.24 18.67 23.93
N ILE A 670 6.84 17.91 22.90
CA ILE A 670 5.95 18.34 21.82
C ILE A 670 4.74 17.41 21.76
N LEU A 671 3.54 17.99 21.83
CA LEU A 671 2.27 17.27 21.93
C LEU A 671 1.38 17.61 20.73
N GLU A 672 1.24 16.66 19.80
CA GLU A 672 0.48 16.85 18.56
C GLU A 672 -0.90 16.21 18.71
N SER A 673 -1.93 17.02 18.93
CA SER A 673 -3.34 16.57 18.95
C SER A 673 -3.64 15.46 19.96
N GLY A 674 -3.24 15.61 21.23
CA GLY A 674 -3.65 14.67 22.28
C GLY A 674 -3.22 15.03 23.70
N ILE A 675 -4.16 14.96 24.65
CA ILE A 675 -3.95 15.12 26.10
C ILE A 675 -4.76 14.07 26.83
N ILE A 676 -4.21 13.53 27.92
CA ILE A 676 -4.89 12.56 28.78
C ILE A 676 -5.03 13.10 30.21
N ILE A 677 -6.26 13.44 30.59
CA ILE A 677 -6.64 13.88 31.94
C ILE A 677 -7.94 13.16 32.32
N PRO A 678 -7.89 11.88 32.71
CA PRO A 678 -9.07 11.11 33.07
C PRO A 678 -9.64 11.59 34.41
N PRO A 679 -10.98 11.59 34.61
CA PRO A 679 -11.57 11.89 35.91
C PRO A 679 -11.08 10.93 37.02
N ASP A 680 -10.99 11.40 38.27
CA ASP A 680 -10.49 10.59 39.40
C ASP A 680 -11.17 9.21 39.51
N LYS A 681 -12.50 9.16 39.38
CA LYS A 681 -13.25 7.89 39.42
C LYS A 681 -12.79 6.91 38.35
N ALA A 682 -12.40 7.41 37.18
CA ALA A 682 -11.95 6.60 36.08
C ALA A 682 -10.55 6.00 36.33
N LEU A 683 -9.67 6.73 37.02
CA LEU A 683 -8.31 6.25 37.32
C LEU A 683 -8.26 5.01 38.21
N HIS A 684 -9.34 4.75 38.96
CA HIS A 684 -9.51 3.57 39.81
C HIS A 684 -10.35 2.46 39.15
N LEU A 685 -10.84 2.67 37.92
CA LEU A 685 -11.60 1.64 37.21
C LEU A 685 -10.68 0.48 36.84
N THR A 686 -11.02 -0.70 37.35
CA THR A 686 -10.43 -1.94 36.87
C THR A 686 -10.92 -2.22 35.45
N THR A 687 -10.17 -3.02 34.70
CA THR A 687 -10.74 -3.62 33.48
C THR A 687 -11.98 -4.44 33.86
N ASP A 688 -12.93 -4.67 32.94
CA ASP A 688 -14.10 -5.53 33.23
C ASP A 688 -13.66 -7.00 33.40
N LEU A 689 -13.22 -7.33 34.62
CA LEU A 689 -12.62 -8.63 34.95
C LEU A 689 -13.60 -9.77 34.72
N LYS A 690 -14.89 -9.57 35.04
CA LYS A 690 -15.95 -10.57 34.81
C LYS A 690 -16.13 -10.85 33.33
N ARG A 691 -16.15 -9.81 32.50
CA ARG A 691 -16.27 -9.97 31.06
C ARG A 691 -15.02 -10.62 30.46
N ILE A 692 -13.82 -10.20 30.86
CA ILE A 692 -12.56 -10.82 30.44
C ILE A 692 -12.53 -12.30 30.79
N ALA A 693 -12.83 -12.65 32.03
CA ALA A 693 -12.84 -14.03 32.47
C ALA A 693 -13.86 -14.89 31.70
N SER A 694 -15.02 -14.32 31.39
CA SER A 694 -16.04 -14.97 30.55
C SER A 694 -15.54 -15.23 29.12
N ILE A 695 -14.94 -14.21 28.48
CA ILE A 695 -14.41 -14.30 27.11
C ILE A 695 -13.32 -15.37 26.99
N PHE A 696 -12.35 -15.35 27.92
CA PHE A 696 -11.20 -16.26 27.90
C PHE A 696 -11.42 -17.55 28.68
N LYS A 697 -12.63 -17.76 29.21
CA LYS A 697 -13.01 -18.93 30.03
C LYS A 697 -12.05 -19.15 31.20
N CYS A 698 -11.62 -18.07 31.84
CA CYS A 698 -10.73 -18.08 32.99
C CYS A 698 -11.51 -18.18 34.30
N GLU A 699 -10.99 -18.94 35.25
CA GLU A 699 -11.53 -18.97 36.61
C GLU A 699 -11.12 -17.69 37.37
N MET A 700 -12.10 -16.99 37.95
CA MET A 700 -11.86 -15.83 38.82
C MET A 700 -12.02 -16.17 40.30
N SER A 701 -11.26 -17.14 40.78
CA SER A 701 -11.12 -17.36 42.22
C SER A 701 -10.21 -16.30 42.87
N SER A 702 -9.28 -15.69 42.12
CA SER A 702 -8.47 -14.54 42.54
C SER A 702 -7.93 -13.74 41.33
N SER A 703 -7.40 -12.53 41.54
CA SER A 703 -6.70 -11.77 40.49
C SER A 703 -5.52 -12.55 39.90
N LEU A 704 -4.77 -13.26 40.76
CA LEU A 704 -3.64 -14.09 40.33
C LEU A 704 -4.08 -15.28 39.46
N SER A 705 -5.22 -15.93 39.78
CA SER A 705 -5.74 -17.03 38.95
C SER A 705 -6.14 -16.54 37.56
N LEU A 706 -6.77 -15.37 37.47
CA LEU A 706 -7.12 -14.74 36.20
C LEU A 706 -5.88 -14.39 35.38
N ILE A 707 -4.87 -13.74 35.99
CA ILE A 707 -3.63 -13.37 35.32
C ILE A 707 -2.89 -14.61 34.80
N ASN A 708 -2.76 -15.66 35.62
CA ASN A 708 -2.10 -16.89 35.21
C ASN A 708 -2.84 -17.57 34.05
N CYS A 709 -4.17 -17.53 34.04
CA CYS A 709 -4.96 -17.99 32.90
C CYS A 709 -4.70 -17.14 31.64
N LEU A 710 -4.72 -15.80 31.76
CA LEU A 710 -4.48 -14.90 30.63
C LEU A 710 -3.05 -14.98 30.08
N ARG A 711 -2.05 -15.28 30.92
CA ARG A 711 -0.66 -15.54 30.50
C ARG A 711 -0.53 -16.77 29.61
N ASN A 712 -1.43 -17.74 29.76
CA ASN A 712 -1.46 -18.95 28.94
C ASN A 712 -2.29 -18.79 27.65
N GLN A 713 -2.95 -17.65 27.43
CA GLN A 713 -3.67 -17.37 26.19
C GLN A 713 -2.70 -16.96 25.07
N GLU A 714 -3.08 -17.16 23.81
CA GLU A 714 -2.35 -16.57 22.69
C GLU A 714 -2.61 -15.07 22.59
N ALA A 715 -1.58 -14.26 22.28
CA ALA A 715 -1.74 -12.80 22.16
C ALA A 715 -2.81 -12.39 21.15
N ASN A 716 -2.88 -13.06 19.99
CA ASN A 716 -3.88 -12.75 18.97
C ASN A 716 -5.31 -12.99 19.51
N ASN A 717 -5.52 -14.04 20.30
CA ASN A 717 -6.83 -14.27 20.94
C ASN A 717 -7.16 -13.13 21.91
N ILE A 718 -6.19 -12.63 22.67
CA ILE A 718 -6.39 -11.47 23.54
C ILE A 718 -6.81 -10.26 22.71
N VAL A 719 -6.10 -9.94 21.62
CA VAL A 719 -6.37 -8.79 20.75
C VAL A 719 -7.74 -8.87 20.07
N PHE A 720 -8.10 -10.00 19.48
CA PHE A 720 -9.30 -10.15 18.64
C PHE A 720 -10.57 -10.51 19.42
N ASN A 721 -10.47 -11.13 20.60
CA ASN A 721 -11.66 -11.46 21.39
C ASN A 721 -12.02 -10.37 22.41
N SER A 722 -11.14 -9.38 22.63
CA SER A 722 -11.39 -8.28 23.57
C SER A 722 -11.76 -6.96 22.89
N THR A 723 -12.22 -6.98 21.63
CA THR A 723 -12.47 -5.75 20.85
C THR A 723 -13.54 -4.83 21.43
N ASP A 724 -14.47 -5.41 22.19
CA ASP A 724 -15.59 -4.71 22.82
C ASP A 724 -15.31 -4.33 24.28
N ILE A 725 -14.13 -4.71 24.79
CA ILE A 725 -13.73 -4.40 26.15
C ILE A 725 -13.17 -2.98 26.17
N THR A 726 -13.86 -2.10 26.87
CA THR A 726 -13.34 -0.76 27.16
C THR A 726 -12.29 -0.87 28.24
N PHE A 727 -11.11 -0.30 28.00
CA PHE A 727 -10.06 -0.13 28.99
C PHE A 727 -9.66 1.34 29.05
N LEU A 728 -9.20 1.79 30.22
CA LEU A 728 -8.59 3.09 30.37
C LEU A 728 -7.09 2.96 30.14
N PRO A 729 -6.51 3.73 29.20
CA PRO A 729 -5.08 3.66 28.92
C PRO A 729 -4.21 4.09 30.10
N LEU A 730 -4.70 4.96 31.00
CA LEU A 730 -3.97 5.45 32.17
C LEU A 730 -4.76 5.15 33.45
N VAL A 731 -4.11 4.47 34.39
CA VAL A 731 -4.65 4.16 35.72
C VAL A 731 -3.71 4.63 36.83
N LEU A 732 -4.26 4.81 38.04
CA LEU A 732 -3.47 5.13 39.23
C LEU A 732 -2.82 3.86 39.80
N ASP A 733 -1.64 3.52 39.29
CA ASP A 733 -0.93 2.29 39.65
C ASP A 733 -0.05 2.44 40.90
N GLY A 734 0.18 3.67 41.38
CA GLY A 734 1.08 3.95 42.49
C GLY A 734 2.55 3.72 42.15
N VAL A 735 2.91 3.56 40.88
CA VAL A 735 4.29 3.38 40.40
C VAL A 735 4.60 4.39 39.31
N PHE A 736 3.95 4.30 38.15
CA PHE A 736 4.06 5.30 37.09
C PHE A 736 3.33 6.60 37.46
N LEU A 737 2.16 6.51 38.10
CA LEU A 737 1.37 7.64 38.57
C LEU A 737 0.95 7.44 40.03
N HIS A 738 1.33 8.36 40.92
CA HIS A 738 1.02 8.30 42.36
C HIS A 738 -0.17 9.16 42.80
N LYS A 739 -0.56 10.14 41.98
CA LYS A 739 -1.68 11.07 42.19
C LYS A 739 -2.47 11.22 40.91
N SER A 740 -3.70 11.73 40.97
CA SER A 740 -4.44 11.98 39.74
C SER A 740 -3.78 13.10 38.91
N PRO A 741 -3.92 13.09 37.56
CA PRO A 741 -3.42 14.18 36.73
C PRO A 741 -3.88 15.56 37.20
N GLU A 742 -5.14 15.69 37.64
CA GLU A 742 -5.69 16.89 38.27
C GLU A 742 -4.87 17.36 39.48
N GLU A 743 -4.57 16.47 40.42
CA GLU A 743 -3.81 16.80 41.63
C GLU A 743 -2.38 17.20 41.28
N ILE A 744 -1.74 16.49 40.36
CA ILE A 744 -0.36 16.77 39.91
C ILE A 744 -0.28 18.15 39.25
N LEU A 745 -1.23 18.46 38.35
CA LEU A 745 -1.29 19.74 37.65
C LEU A 745 -1.57 20.90 38.61
N ALA A 746 -2.56 20.76 39.49
CA ALA A 746 -2.91 21.77 40.48
C ALA A 746 -1.79 22.01 41.51
N GLY A 747 -1.09 20.95 41.91
CA GLY A 747 0.07 20.99 42.81
C GLY A 747 1.37 21.45 42.14
N LYS A 748 1.39 21.59 40.80
CA LYS A 748 2.60 21.86 40.00
C LYS A 748 3.72 20.83 40.24
N GLU A 749 3.35 19.56 40.42
CA GLU A 749 4.27 18.44 40.73
C GLU A 749 4.79 17.72 39.47
N PHE A 750 4.45 18.21 38.27
CA PHE A 750 4.85 17.65 36.99
C PHE A 750 6.28 18.07 36.57
N ASN A 751 6.83 17.39 35.57
CA ASN A 751 8.11 17.70 34.95
C ASN A 751 8.01 18.99 34.09
N ALA A 752 8.29 20.14 34.72
CA ALA A 752 8.22 21.46 34.08
C ALA A 752 9.39 21.72 33.10
N VAL A 753 9.32 21.10 31.92
CA VAL A 753 10.21 21.32 30.78
C VAL A 753 9.60 22.27 29.74
N PRO A 754 10.38 22.88 28.83
CA PRO A 754 9.83 23.55 27.66
C PRO A 754 8.79 22.68 26.95
N PHE A 755 7.64 23.28 26.64
CA PHE A 755 6.42 22.59 26.24
C PHE A 755 5.84 23.20 24.96
N MET A 756 5.63 22.38 23.94
CA MET A 756 4.89 22.74 22.74
C MET A 756 3.68 21.82 22.61
N ILE A 757 2.53 22.37 22.29
CA ILE A 757 1.32 21.59 22.01
C ILE A 757 0.63 22.17 20.78
N GLY A 758 -0.13 21.35 20.06
CA GLY A 758 -0.95 21.85 18.98
C GLY A 758 -2.13 20.96 18.67
N VAL A 759 -3.02 21.51 17.84
CA VAL A 759 -4.23 20.85 17.37
C VAL A 759 -4.38 21.07 15.86
N THR A 760 -5.21 20.27 15.20
CA THR A 760 -5.67 20.53 13.84
C THR A 760 -6.97 21.31 13.86
N ASN A 761 -7.30 22.03 12.78
CA ASN A 761 -8.54 22.80 12.70
C ASN A 761 -9.78 21.93 12.43
N ASN A 762 -9.64 20.60 12.35
CA ASN A 762 -10.72 19.65 12.17
C ASN A 762 -10.37 18.24 12.70
N GLU A 763 -10.07 18.14 14.00
CA GLU A 763 -9.60 16.91 14.68
C GLU A 763 -10.47 15.67 14.48
N PHE A 764 -11.79 15.82 14.38
CA PHE A 764 -12.68 14.67 14.20
C PHE A 764 -13.15 14.47 12.75
N GLY A 765 -12.54 15.17 11.79
CA GLY A 765 -13.01 15.26 10.42
C GLY A 765 -13.21 13.91 9.72
N TRP A 766 -12.17 13.09 9.66
CA TRP A 766 -12.22 11.81 8.96
C TRP A 766 -11.39 10.70 9.61
N ASN A 767 -10.13 10.96 9.94
CA ASN A 767 -9.16 9.96 10.38
C ASN A 767 -9.64 9.20 11.62
N MET A 768 -9.84 9.88 12.75
CA MET A 768 -10.31 9.26 14.00
C MET A 768 -11.64 8.52 13.82
N ARG A 769 -12.52 9.08 13.00
CA ARG A 769 -13.85 8.54 12.70
C ARG A 769 -13.77 7.22 11.93
N SER A 770 -12.97 7.18 10.88
CA SER A 770 -12.86 6.04 9.97
C SER A 770 -12.22 4.80 10.62
N THR A 771 -11.38 5.00 11.63
CA THR A 771 -10.78 3.93 12.44
C THR A 771 -11.59 3.59 13.69
N SER A 772 -12.71 4.29 13.95
CA SER A 772 -13.56 4.03 15.11
C SER A 772 -14.41 2.78 14.91
N ARG A 773 -14.57 2.00 15.99
CA ARG A 773 -15.48 0.85 16.06
C ARG A 773 -16.88 1.23 16.58
N ILE A 774 -17.08 2.47 17.04
CA ILE A 774 -18.37 2.94 17.56
C ILE A 774 -19.23 3.40 16.37
N PRO A 775 -20.38 2.74 16.09
CA PRO A 775 -21.17 3.04 14.90
C PRO A 775 -21.58 4.50 14.76
N GLY A 776 -22.04 5.13 15.85
CA GLY A 776 -22.47 6.54 15.85
C GLY A 776 -21.35 7.56 15.69
N LEU A 777 -20.09 7.15 15.90
CA LEU A 777 -18.94 7.94 15.47
C LEU A 777 -18.70 7.72 13.98
N LYS A 778 -18.65 6.45 13.54
CA LYS A 778 -18.31 6.08 12.16
C LYS A 778 -19.31 6.61 11.13
N GLU A 779 -20.61 6.61 11.42
CA GLU A 779 -21.66 7.12 10.54
C GLU A 779 -22.49 8.18 11.27
N ILE A 780 -22.48 9.40 10.72
CA ILE A 780 -23.20 10.53 11.31
C ILE A 780 -24.65 10.45 10.86
N GLY A 781 -25.53 10.11 11.79
CA GLY A 781 -26.97 10.01 11.58
C GLY A 781 -27.70 11.35 11.78
N ASP A 782 -29.01 11.24 11.96
CA ASP A 782 -29.85 12.37 12.33
C ASP A 782 -29.53 12.90 13.75
N LYS A 783 -30.14 14.03 14.10
CA LYS A 783 -29.95 14.69 15.40
C LYS A 783 -30.21 13.75 16.59
N LYS A 784 -31.19 12.86 16.47
CA LYS A 784 -31.51 11.86 17.50
C LYS A 784 -30.38 10.84 17.68
N SER A 785 -29.81 10.36 16.58
CA SER A 785 -28.66 9.45 16.58
C SER A 785 -27.42 10.12 17.17
N ILE A 786 -27.20 11.41 16.87
CA ILE A 786 -26.13 12.21 17.48
C ILE A 786 -26.31 12.31 19.00
N ILE A 787 -27.51 12.66 19.47
CA ILE A 787 -27.82 12.74 20.90
C ILE A 787 -27.57 11.40 21.60
N SER A 788 -28.04 10.28 21.04
CA SER A 788 -27.80 8.95 21.59
C SER A 788 -26.31 8.59 21.66
N THR A 789 -25.54 9.02 20.66
CA THR A 789 -24.09 8.84 20.66
C THR A 789 -23.44 9.66 21.77
N LEU A 790 -23.87 10.91 21.99
CA LEU A 790 -23.36 11.76 23.06
C LEU A 790 -23.70 11.20 24.45
N GLU A 791 -24.92 10.69 24.66
CA GLU A 791 -25.34 10.04 25.91
C GLU A 791 -24.41 8.89 26.32
N PHE A 792 -23.88 8.13 25.35
CA PHE A 792 -22.89 7.08 25.60
C PHE A 792 -21.55 7.63 26.13
N PHE A 793 -21.12 8.82 25.70
CA PHE A 793 -19.83 9.40 26.09
C PHE A 793 -19.87 10.22 27.38
N LEU A 794 -21.03 10.76 27.77
CA LEU A 794 -21.17 11.60 28.96
C LEU A 794 -20.56 10.99 30.24
N PRO A 795 -20.77 9.69 30.56
CA PRO A 795 -20.15 9.08 31.73
C PRO A 795 -18.62 9.01 31.66
N LEU A 796 -18.04 8.83 30.48
CA LEU A 796 -16.58 8.69 30.28
C LEU A 796 -15.84 10.00 30.56
N ILE A 797 -16.50 11.14 30.36
CA ILE A 797 -15.99 12.47 30.69
C ILE A 797 -16.55 13.02 32.02
N ASP A 798 -17.26 12.17 32.77
CA ASP A 798 -17.88 12.50 34.06
C ASP A 798 -18.82 13.72 33.96
N LEU A 799 -19.46 13.93 32.80
CA LEU A 799 -20.37 15.06 32.60
C LEU A 799 -21.81 14.63 32.87
N PRO A 800 -22.54 15.30 33.78
CA PRO A 800 -23.92 14.94 34.10
C PRO A 800 -24.89 15.10 32.91
N PRO A 801 -25.91 14.23 32.76
CA PRO A 801 -26.86 14.27 31.64
C PRO A 801 -27.60 15.62 31.47
N GLU A 802 -27.79 16.39 32.53
CA GLU A 802 -28.47 17.69 32.48
C GLU A 802 -27.74 18.75 31.64
N PHE A 803 -26.45 18.56 31.34
CA PHE A 803 -25.69 19.46 30.45
C PHE A 803 -25.89 19.15 28.97
N LEU A 804 -26.44 17.97 28.62
CA LEU A 804 -26.59 17.54 27.24
C LEU A 804 -27.45 18.50 26.39
N PRO A 805 -28.63 18.97 26.86
CA PRO A 805 -29.44 19.92 26.09
C PRO A 805 -28.70 21.22 25.78
N VAL A 806 -27.92 21.73 26.73
CA VAL A 806 -27.15 22.97 26.60
C VAL A 806 -26.02 22.81 25.57
N ILE A 807 -25.35 21.65 25.56
CA ILE A 807 -24.30 21.33 24.57
C ILE A 807 -24.88 21.15 23.18
N VAL A 808 -26.01 20.44 23.07
CA VAL A 808 -26.71 20.23 21.80
C VAL A 808 -27.17 21.56 21.21
N ASP A 809 -27.72 22.47 22.02
CA ASP A 809 -28.13 23.80 21.56
C ASP A 809 -26.92 24.63 21.08
N GLU A 810 -25.80 24.61 21.81
CA GLU A 810 -24.60 25.38 21.46
C GLU A 810 -23.92 24.92 20.16
N TYR A 811 -23.93 23.61 19.85
CA TYR A 811 -23.23 23.05 18.68
C TYR A 811 -24.14 22.72 17.50
N LEU A 812 -25.37 22.30 17.75
CA LEU A 812 -26.32 21.86 16.71
C LEU A 812 -27.49 22.84 16.56
N GLY A 813 -27.76 23.68 17.57
CA GLY A 813 -28.88 24.63 17.55
C GLY A 813 -30.21 23.96 17.21
N ASN A 814 -31.02 24.64 16.39
CA ASN A 814 -32.31 24.13 15.91
C ASN A 814 -32.27 23.59 14.48
N THR A 815 -31.08 23.33 13.92
CA THR A 815 -30.97 22.81 12.55
C THR A 815 -31.35 21.33 12.48
N ASP A 816 -31.91 20.95 11.34
CA ASP A 816 -32.12 19.58 10.88
C ASP A 816 -31.40 19.32 9.54
N ASP A 817 -30.62 20.29 9.03
CA ASP A 817 -29.82 20.10 7.83
C ASP A 817 -28.69 19.08 8.09
N PRO A 818 -28.59 18.00 7.30
CA PRO A 818 -27.59 16.96 7.55
C PRO A 818 -26.14 17.45 7.49
N ALA A 819 -25.82 18.46 6.68
CA ALA A 819 -24.46 18.99 6.59
C ALA A 819 -24.11 19.87 7.79
N GLU A 820 -25.04 20.72 8.24
CA GLU A 820 -24.88 21.53 9.45
C GLU A 820 -24.80 20.65 10.71
N LEU A 821 -25.65 19.63 10.83
CA LEU A 821 -25.58 18.64 11.91
C LEU A 821 -24.24 17.89 11.92
N ARG A 822 -23.76 17.48 10.74
CA ARG A 822 -22.44 16.85 10.58
C ARG A 822 -21.34 17.78 11.08
N ASP A 823 -21.29 19.01 10.58
CA ASP A 823 -20.18 19.92 10.86
C ASP A 823 -20.19 20.34 12.35
N GLY A 824 -21.36 20.60 12.93
CA GLY A 824 -21.51 20.89 14.36
C GLY A 824 -21.14 19.72 15.26
N PHE A 825 -21.50 18.48 14.87
CA PHE A 825 -21.12 17.28 15.64
C PHE A 825 -19.62 16.99 15.58
N LEU A 826 -19.01 17.14 14.40
CA LEU A 826 -17.56 16.97 14.23
C LEU A 826 -16.78 18.02 15.02
N GLU A 827 -17.26 19.27 15.03
CA GLU A 827 -16.67 20.33 15.85
C GLU A 827 -16.79 20.04 17.35
N LEU A 828 -17.96 19.57 17.81
CA LEU A 828 -18.20 19.16 19.19
C LEU A 828 -17.22 18.07 19.63
N LEU A 829 -17.06 17.01 18.84
CA LEU A 829 -16.17 15.89 19.18
C LEU A 829 -14.70 16.32 19.21
N GLY A 830 -14.27 17.14 18.26
CA GLY A 830 -12.91 17.69 18.23
C GLY A 830 -12.62 18.61 19.41
N ASP A 831 -13.58 19.48 19.75
CA ASP A 831 -13.44 20.39 20.89
C ASP A 831 -13.37 19.64 22.22
N LEU A 832 -14.31 18.72 22.43
CA LEU A 832 -14.43 17.95 23.66
C LEU A 832 -13.27 16.97 23.87
N GLY A 833 -12.83 16.29 22.81
CA GLY A 833 -11.80 15.26 22.88
C GLY A 833 -10.36 15.80 22.90
N ILE A 834 -10.08 16.90 22.20
CA ILE A 834 -8.70 17.34 21.94
C ILE A 834 -8.49 18.82 22.30
N VAL A 835 -9.28 19.75 21.76
CA VAL A 835 -8.99 21.20 21.85
C VAL A 835 -9.12 21.71 23.29
N ILE A 836 -10.23 21.43 23.97
CA ILE A 836 -10.48 21.92 25.33
C ILE A 836 -9.52 21.29 26.35
N PRO A 837 -9.25 19.97 26.33
CA PRO A 837 -8.18 19.38 27.14
C PRO A 837 -6.80 20.01 26.89
N SER A 838 -6.46 20.31 25.64
CA SER A 838 -5.20 20.97 25.27
C SER A 838 -5.06 22.37 25.87
N ILE A 839 -6.12 23.18 25.78
CA ILE A 839 -6.17 24.53 26.39
C ILE A 839 -6.12 24.43 27.91
N ARG A 840 -6.78 23.43 28.50
CA ARG A 840 -6.71 23.18 29.95
C ARG A 840 -5.28 22.87 30.39
N ALA A 841 -4.57 21.99 29.69
CA ALA A 841 -3.16 21.67 29.97
C ALA A 841 -2.26 22.91 29.82
N LEU A 842 -2.44 23.69 28.74
CA LEU A 842 -1.73 24.96 28.52
C LEU A 842 -1.88 25.95 29.68
N ASN A 843 -3.08 26.06 30.26
CA ASN A 843 -3.35 26.97 31.36
C ASN A 843 -2.60 26.58 32.64
N TYR A 844 -2.43 25.28 32.93
CA TYR A 844 -1.57 24.84 34.02
C TYR A 844 -0.09 25.08 33.70
N TYR A 845 0.33 24.78 32.47
CA TYR A 845 1.72 24.91 32.05
C TYR A 845 2.22 26.35 32.02
N ARG A 846 1.42 27.30 31.53
CA ARG A 846 1.81 28.72 31.50
C ARG A 846 2.08 29.28 32.90
N GLU A 847 1.44 28.72 33.93
CA GLU A 847 1.64 29.11 35.33
C GLU A 847 2.87 28.45 35.99
N SER A 848 3.53 27.51 35.32
CA SER A 848 4.77 26.87 35.80
C SER A 848 6.02 27.72 35.56
N GLY A 849 5.95 28.69 34.64
CA GLY A 849 7.09 29.48 34.19
C GLY A 849 7.94 28.81 33.10
N ALA A 850 7.62 27.57 32.69
CA ALA A 850 8.30 26.92 31.58
C ALA A 850 7.92 27.55 30.22
N PRO A 851 8.87 27.69 29.26
CA PRO A 851 8.57 28.16 27.91
C PRO A 851 7.48 27.30 27.26
N THR A 852 6.39 27.94 26.85
CA THR A 852 5.18 27.25 26.39
C THR A 852 4.76 27.80 25.02
N TYR A 853 4.48 26.94 24.05
CA TYR A 853 4.10 27.31 22.69
C TYR A 853 2.87 26.53 22.24
N PHE A 854 1.98 27.20 21.50
CA PHE A 854 0.76 26.59 20.95
C PHE A 854 0.67 26.78 19.43
N PHE A 855 0.17 25.77 18.70
CA PHE A 855 -0.20 25.90 17.28
C PHE A 855 -1.56 25.31 16.93
N GLU A 856 -2.13 25.83 15.84
CA GLU A 856 -3.23 25.20 15.11
C GLU A 856 -2.78 24.89 13.68
N TYR A 857 -2.78 23.63 13.28
CA TYR A 857 -2.49 23.19 11.93
C TYR A 857 -3.76 23.24 11.06
N GLN A 858 -3.66 23.91 9.91
CA GLN A 858 -4.82 24.28 9.07
C GLN A 858 -4.68 23.85 7.61
N HIS A 859 -3.54 23.29 7.21
CA HIS A 859 -3.30 22.94 5.82
C HIS A 859 -3.88 21.55 5.49
N ARG A 860 -4.87 21.51 4.58
CA ARG A 860 -5.37 20.26 3.99
C ARG A 860 -4.47 19.83 2.83
N PRO A 861 -3.78 18.68 2.93
CA PRO A 861 -2.88 18.22 1.87
C PRO A 861 -3.60 17.93 0.54
N ILE A 862 -2.90 18.17 -0.57
CA ILE A 862 -3.48 17.97 -1.92
C ILE A 862 -3.73 16.49 -2.24
N SER A 863 -2.86 15.61 -1.75
CA SER A 863 -2.93 14.16 -1.93
C SER A 863 -4.23 13.54 -1.42
N TYR A 864 -4.99 14.27 -0.59
CA TYR A 864 -6.23 13.80 0.02
C TYR A 864 -7.50 14.18 -0.75
N ARG A 865 -7.38 14.83 -1.93
CA ARG A 865 -8.54 15.17 -2.76
C ARG A 865 -9.34 13.93 -3.19
N ASP A 866 -8.68 12.79 -3.40
CA ASP A 866 -9.31 11.60 -3.97
C ASP A 866 -9.77 10.56 -2.93
N ASN A 867 -9.37 10.67 -1.66
CA ASN A 867 -9.70 9.68 -0.61
C ASN A 867 -10.45 10.24 0.62
N LYS A 868 -10.42 11.57 0.84
CA LYS A 868 -11.16 12.25 1.91
C LYS A 868 -12.20 13.20 1.31
N PRO A 869 -13.43 13.30 1.87
CA PRO A 869 -14.44 14.24 1.38
C PRO A 869 -13.97 15.69 1.35
N ALA A 870 -14.59 16.50 0.48
CA ALA A 870 -14.23 17.89 0.29
C ALA A 870 -14.49 18.79 1.52
N TYR A 871 -15.43 18.41 2.40
CA TYR A 871 -15.74 19.17 3.63
C TYR A 871 -14.66 19.03 4.71
N VAL A 872 -13.79 18.01 4.62
CA VAL A 872 -12.74 17.75 5.61
C VAL A 872 -11.62 18.78 5.42
N LYS A 873 -11.31 19.55 6.47
CA LYS A 873 -10.21 20.54 6.51
C LYS A 873 -8.88 19.83 6.85
N ALA A 874 -7.99 20.44 7.65
CA ALA A 874 -6.83 19.75 8.17
C ALA A 874 -7.28 18.81 9.29
N ASP A 875 -7.14 17.52 9.03
CA ASP A 875 -7.69 16.43 9.84
C ASP A 875 -6.63 15.85 10.77
N HIS A 876 -7.05 15.04 11.74
CA HIS A 876 -6.18 14.52 12.79
C HIS A 876 -4.89 13.87 12.26
N GLY A 877 -3.74 14.40 12.67
CA GLY A 877 -2.42 13.88 12.29
C GLY A 877 -1.95 14.25 10.88
N ASP A 878 -2.64 15.13 10.16
CA ASP A 878 -2.24 15.55 8.82
C ASP A 878 -0.87 16.27 8.81
N GLU A 879 -0.44 16.86 9.92
CA GLU A 879 0.87 17.50 10.11
C GLU A 879 2.02 16.50 10.19
N VAL A 880 1.78 15.30 10.74
CA VAL A 880 2.83 14.34 11.11
C VAL A 880 3.71 13.97 9.92
N GLY A 881 3.09 13.67 8.78
CA GLY A 881 3.84 13.32 7.56
C GLY A 881 4.77 14.45 7.08
N PHE A 882 4.45 15.72 7.37
CA PHE A 882 5.32 16.86 7.04
C PHE A 882 6.37 17.14 8.12
N VAL A 883 6.07 16.90 9.40
CA VAL A 883 7.03 16.96 10.51
C VAL A 883 8.16 15.94 10.32
N PHE A 884 7.85 14.75 9.81
CA PHE A 884 8.84 13.72 9.48
C PHE A 884 9.59 13.95 8.16
N GLY A 885 9.28 15.02 7.42
CA GLY A 885 9.92 15.26 6.12
C GLY A 885 9.48 14.27 5.04
N GLY A 886 8.24 13.78 5.11
CA GLY A 886 7.65 12.81 4.17
C GLY A 886 7.91 13.09 2.68
N PRO A 887 7.81 14.35 2.20
CA PRO A 887 8.15 14.70 0.81
C PRO A 887 9.57 14.29 0.37
N PHE A 888 10.50 14.16 1.32
CA PHE A 888 11.93 13.97 1.06
C PHE A 888 12.40 12.53 1.29
N LEU A 889 11.51 11.62 1.69
CA LEU A 889 11.85 10.22 1.90
C LEU A 889 12.10 9.50 0.56
N ALA A 890 13.17 8.71 0.51
CA ALA A 890 13.56 7.90 -0.66
C ALA A 890 13.53 6.39 -0.39
N GLY A 891 13.23 5.97 0.84
CA GLY A 891 13.35 4.59 1.29
C GLY A 891 12.04 3.79 1.29
N ASP A 892 12.06 2.73 2.08
CA ASP A 892 11.01 1.70 2.19
C ASP A 892 9.67 2.23 2.74
N ILE A 893 9.70 3.37 3.43
CA ILE A 893 8.52 4.05 3.99
C ILE A 893 8.31 5.36 3.22
N GLN A 894 7.10 5.54 2.70
CA GLN A 894 6.67 6.79 2.09
C GLN A 894 5.52 7.38 2.90
N LEU A 895 5.75 8.53 3.53
CA LEU A 895 4.73 9.24 4.29
C LEU A 895 3.93 10.23 3.43
N ARG A 896 4.47 10.62 2.26
CA ARG A 896 3.85 11.53 1.27
C ARG A 896 4.42 11.28 -0.13
N SER A 897 3.62 10.78 -1.06
CA SER A 897 4.08 10.51 -2.45
C SER A 897 3.68 11.58 -3.48
N GLU A 898 2.62 12.35 -3.21
CA GLU A 898 2.11 13.41 -4.10
C GLU A 898 2.08 14.74 -3.34
N VAL A 899 2.97 15.67 -3.70
CA VAL A 899 3.15 16.92 -2.96
C VAL A 899 3.51 18.07 -3.90
N THR A 900 3.07 19.29 -3.56
CA THR A 900 3.47 20.52 -4.26
C THR A 900 4.77 21.10 -3.71
N GLU A 901 5.39 22.05 -4.42
CA GLU A 901 6.58 22.77 -3.92
C GLU A 901 6.26 23.61 -2.67
N GLU A 902 5.06 24.18 -2.57
CA GLU A 902 4.62 24.87 -1.36
C GLU A 902 4.48 23.91 -0.17
N GLU A 903 4.01 22.69 -0.39
CA GLU A 903 3.93 21.63 0.64
C GLU A 903 5.32 21.14 1.06
N LYS A 904 6.27 21.00 0.12
CA LYS A 904 7.68 20.75 0.45
C LYS A 904 8.27 21.86 1.32
N ASN A 905 7.98 23.12 0.98
CA ASN A 905 8.42 24.26 1.78
C ASN A 905 7.76 24.29 3.17
N LEU A 906 6.48 23.93 3.27
CA LEU A 906 5.79 23.74 4.54
C LEU A 906 6.48 22.66 5.38
N SER A 907 6.85 21.52 4.79
CA SER A 907 7.57 20.45 5.47
C SER A 907 8.93 20.89 6.00
N ARG A 908 9.73 21.59 5.19
CA ARG A 908 11.00 22.19 5.66
C ARG A 908 10.77 23.17 6.82
N THR A 909 9.72 23.98 6.73
CA THR A 909 9.36 24.94 7.78
C THR A 909 8.99 24.24 9.10
N LEU A 910 8.19 23.18 9.03
CA LEU A 910 7.80 22.37 10.19
C LEU A 910 9.01 21.67 10.82
N MET A 911 9.82 20.97 10.03
CA MET A 911 11.05 20.34 10.52
C MET A 911 11.93 21.34 11.26
N LYS A 912 12.10 22.56 10.71
CA LYS A 912 12.90 23.62 11.33
C LYS A 912 12.33 24.11 12.66
N TYR A 913 11.02 24.34 12.77
CA TYR A 913 10.39 24.70 14.06
C TYR A 913 10.58 23.61 15.12
N TRP A 914 10.32 22.35 14.77
CA TRP A 914 10.43 21.21 15.69
C TRP A 914 11.88 21.00 16.13
N ALA A 915 12.82 21.06 15.19
CA ALA A 915 14.23 20.92 15.50
C ALA A 915 14.76 22.09 16.34
N ASN A 916 14.42 23.35 16.00
CA ASN A 916 14.80 24.51 16.82
C ASN A 916 14.31 24.36 18.25
N PHE A 917 13.06 23.93 18.42
CA PHE A 917 12.53 23.62 19.73
C PHE A 917 13.34 22.52 20.41
N ALA A 918 13.67 21.42 19.72
CA ALA A 918 14.51 20.36 20.27
C ALA A 918 15.90 20.85 20.71
N ARG A 919 16.52 21.80 19.98
CA ARG A 919 17.82 22.39 20.35
C ARG A 919 17.70 23.32 21.56
N ASN A 920 16.70 24.21 21.55
CA ASN A 920 16.74 25.43 22.36
C ASN A 920 15.58 25.57 23.36
N GLY A 921 14.55 24.73 23.27
CA GLY A 921 13.27 24.95 23.96
C GLY A 921 12.48 26.13 23.40
N ASN A 922 12.85 26.60 22.20
CA ASN A 922 12.23 27.72 21.49
C ASN A 922 12.19 27.39 19.99
N PRO A 923 11.01 27.40 19.34
CA PRO A 923 10.88 27.03 17.94
C PRO A 923 11.41 28.10 16.96
N ASN A 924 11.63 29.33 17.42
CA ASN A 924 12.03 30.45 16.58
C ASN A 924 13.45 30.30 15.99
N GLY A 925 13.65 30.87 14.80
CA GLY A 925 14.95 30.90 14.12
C GLY A 925 14.90 31.72 12.83
N GLU A 926 16.04 31.90 12.18
CA GLU A 926 16.16 32.70 10.96
C GLU A 926 15.25 32.17 9.82
N GLY A 927 14.57 33.08 9.13
CA GLY A 927 13.67 32.76 8.01
C GLY A 927 12.31 32.18 8.42
N LEU A 928 12.03 32.07 9.72
CA LEU A 928 10.73 31.62 10.25
C LEU A 928 9.88 32.81 10.70
N VAL A 929 8.56 32.65 10.61
CA VAL A 929 7.62 33.56 11.26
C VAL A 929 7.80 33.42 12.76
N GLU A 930 7.86 34.54 13.48
CA GLU A 930 7.99 34.48 14.92
C GLU A 930 6.78 33.75 15.54
N TRP A 931 7.07 32.71 16.31
CA TRP A 931 6.12 31.94 17.08
C TRP A 931 6.08 32.48 18.51
N PRO A 932 4.98 33.12 18.91
CA PRO A 932 4.86 33.72 20.24
C PRO A 932 4.81 32.66 21.34
N SER A 933 5.39 32.98 22.50
CA SER A 933 5.17 32.17 23.71
C SER A 933 3.72 32.31 24.15
N TYR A 934 3.07 31.20 24.44
CA TYR A 934 1.72 31.15 24.98
C TYR A 934 1.72 31.70 26.42
N ASN A 935 1.08 32.84 26.60
CA ASN A 935 1.03 33.58 27.87
C ASN A 935 -0.42 34.02 28.18
N LEU A 936 -0.63 35.04 29.01
CA LEU A 936 -1.96 35.55 29.34
C LEU A 936 -2.73 36.13 28.14
N ASN A 937 -2.02 36.51 27.08
CA ASN A 937 -2.60 36.93 25.79
C ASN A 937 -3.06 35.73 24.93
N GLU A 938 -2.69 34.50 25.31
CA GLU A 938 -3.07 33.25 24.64
C GLU A 938 -2.70 33.25 23.14
N GLU A 939 -1.54 33.82 22.83
CA GLU A 939 -1.00 33.90 21.48
C GLU A 939 -0.46 32.55 21.01
N TYR A 940 -0.69 32.23 19.74
CA TYR A 940 -0.35 30.95 19.12
C TYR A 940 -0.03 31.12 17.62
N LEU A 941 0.53 30.06 17.02
CA LEU A 941 0.85 30.04 15.59
C LEU A 941 -0.19 29.23 14.80
N GLN A 942 -0.81 29.86 13.81
CA GLN A 942 -1.57 29.16 12.77
C GLN A 942 -0.60 28.68 11.71
N ILE A 943 -0.63 27.38 11.45
CA ILE A 943 0.25 26.73 10.47
C ILE A 943 -0.58 26.37 9.24
N ASN A 944 -0.29 27.06 8.15
CA ASN A 944 -0.73 26.72 6.79
C ASN A 944 0.48 26.88 5.85
N LEU A 945 0.28 26.89 4.53
CA LEU A 945 1.35 27.25 3.56
C LEU A 945 2.03 28.59 3.89
N LYS A 946 1.33 29.49 4.59
CA LYS A 946 1.89 30.70 5.21
C LYS A 946 1.52 30.72 6.70
N GLN A 947 2.50 30.79 7.58
CA GLN A 947 2.28 30.85 9.02
C GLN A 947 1.80 32.24 9.45
N LYS A 948 0.90 32.29 10.42
CA LYS A 948 0.33 33.53 10.96
C LYS A 948 0.22 33.48 12.47
N LYS A 949 0.52 34.58 13.14
CA LYS A 949 0.23 34.75 14.57
C LYS A 949 -1.27 34.95 14.77
N ALA A 950 -1.81 34.35 15.82
CA ALA A 950 -3.18 34.54 16.26
C ALA A 950 -3.23 34.51 17.80
N SER A 951 -4.39 34.82 18.38
CA SER A 951 -4.61 34.80 19.82
C SER A 951 -5.97 34.19 20.14
N LYS A 952 -6.09 33.57 21.32
CA LYS A 952 -7.36 33.07 21.88
C LYS A 952 -8.12 32.15 20.93
N LEU A 953 -7.55 30.97 20.66
CA LEU A 953 -8.18 29.95 19.82
C LEU A 953 -9.61 29.65 20.31
N LYS A 954 -10.60 29.78 19.43
CA LYS A 954 -12.01 29.49 19.70
C LYS A 954 -12.58 30.14 20.98
N GLU A 955 -12.20 31.40 21.28
CA GLU A 955 -12.55 32.12 22.51
C GLU A 955 -13.98 31.85 23.03
N LYS A 956 -15.00 32.00 22.17
CA LYS A 956 -16.40 31.76 22.55
C LYS A 956 -16.69 30.32 23.02
N LYS A 957 -16.17 29.31 22.31
CA LYS A 957 -16.37 27.90 22.67
C LYS A 957 -15.58 27.54 23.92
N VAL A 958 -14.38 28.09 24.08
CA VAL A 958 -13.58 27.92 25.30
C VAL A 958 -14.31 28.51 26.51
N ASP A 959 -14.88 29.71 26.39
CA ASP A 959 -15.66 30.33 27.45
C ASP A 959 -16.94 29.54 27.78
N PHE A 960 -17.61 28.99 26.77
CA PHE A 960 -18.73 28.07 26.96
C PHE A 960 -18.34 26.86 27.81
N TRP A 961 -17.31 26.12 27.40
CA TRP A 961 -16.85 24.94 28.15
C TRP A 961 -16.34 25.27 29.54
N ARG A 962 -15.70 26.43 29.72
CA ARG A 962 -15.29 26.91 31.05
C ARG A 962 -16.48 27.08 31.99
N LYS A 963 -17.60 27.64 31.50
CA LYS A 963 -18.84 27.77 32.28
C LYS A 963 -19.46 26.42 32.61
N VAL A 964 -19.59 25.53 31.61
CA VAL A 964 -20.11 24.17 31.80
C VAL A 964 -19.32 23.40 32.87
N MET A 965 -17.98 23.44 32.80
CA MET A 965 -17.12 22.75 33.76
C MET A 965 -17.16 23.39 35.17
N PHE A 966 -17.32 24.71 35.25
CA PHE A 966 -17.50 25.41 36.52
C PHE A 966 -18.83 25.04 37.19
N GLU A 967 -19.93 25.02 36.45
CA GLU A 967 -21.26 24.64 36.93
C GLU A 967 -21.28 23.17 37.39
N LYS A 968 -20.70 22.25 36.61
CA LYS A 968 -20.49 20.84 37.01
C LYS A 968 -19.84 20.73 38.39
N THR A 969 -18.81 21.53 38.65
CA THR A 969 -18.07 21.52 39.93
C THR A 969 -18.94 22.03 41.09
N ASN A 970 -19.77 23.05 40.86
CA ASN A 970 -20.67 23.60 41.89
C ASN A 970 -21.87 22.69 42.19
N SER A 971 -22.43 22.02 41.19
CA SER A 971 -23.49 21.02 41.39
C SER A 971 -23.00 19.89 42.30
N LYS A 972 -21.81 19.32 42.04
CA LYS A 972 -21.17 18.29 42.89
C LYS A 972 -20.93 18.76 44.33
N ARG A 973 -20.49 20.01 44.53
CA ARG A 973 -20.31 20.59 45.88
C ARG A 973 -21.63 20.74 46.64
N THR A 974 -22.73 20.98 45.94
CA THR A 974 -24.06 21.18 46.54
C THR A 974 -24.70 19.83 46.90
N GLU A 975 -24.53 18.80 46.08
CA GLU A 975 -24.94 17.42 46.39
C GLU A 975 -24.17 16.83 47.58
N ASN A 976 -22.84 16.98 47.61
CA ASN A 976 -22.02 16.51 48.74
C ASN A 976 -22.38 17.22 50.07
N LYS A 977 -22.80 18.49 50.01
CA LYS A 977 -23.31 19.22 51.19
C LYS A 977 -24.68 18.72 51.67
N LYS A 978 -25.57 18.31 50.75
CA LYS A 978 -26.87 17.70 51.10
C LYS A 978 -26.70 16.32 51.74
N VAL A 979 -25.86 15.47 51.15
CA VAL A 979 -25.57 14.12 51.68
C VAL A 979 -24.91 14.19 53.07
N ASN A 980 -23.99 15.13 53.30
CA ASN A 980 -23.39 15.36 54.62
C ASN A 980 -24.31 16.07 55.63
N SER A 981 -25.48 16.56 55.21
CA SER A 981 -26.50 17.11 56.12
C SER A 981 -27.62 16.12 56.44
N GLU A 982 -27.68 15.00 55.69
CA GLU A 982 -28.62 13.89 55.87
C GLU A 982 -27.97 12.67 56.57
N LEU A 983 -26.64 12.68 56.73
CA LEU A 983 -25.84 11.84 57.63
C LEU A 983 -25.56 12.60 58.94
#